data_AF-A0A9N9ED79-F1
#
_entry.id   AF-A0A9N9ED79-F1
#
_cell.length_a   1.000
_cell.length_b   1.000
_cell.length_c   1.000
_cell.angle_alpha   90.00
_cell.angle_beta   90.00
_cell.angle_gamma   90.00
#
_symmetry.space_group_name_H-M   'P 1'
#
loop_
_entity.id
_entity.type
_entity.pdbx_description
1 polymer ?
#
loop_
_entity_poly.entity_id
_entity_poly.type
_entity_poly.pdbx_seq_one_letter_code
_entity_poly.pdbx_strand_id
1 'polypeptide(L)'
;MLSSRVPTYNACYEEDNKAFPSCVKILENKLKRTFKYDVEHKRDNERSADPLEKELSYYGLVYMPKIRKRNPQPLIRKTRIFKRVDTDTNAQNLTYGTSPTNTTTEDAIVNIALQLARFRNIIHNPPPAKLNTNGWPDKDVYDPELDEMFWWRNDPVLNQFHEHWHKVMPKIDDDKRNREGENFIYTHRQLLARYDADRLCIGLEKVKALPDYVTPIPEPFYSHPYLVQDWNDEKAHFPSRPANLSLHDIGNLFTNILRINNNNLNLTKNLKIIVEVVNGKVGVYAVSELEDERQSLIEWIDGGTNVKHLNPLRWVDSDANVLGLDIEKTLHKFGHKLLSYIMHPYTIGYPPSVLTGARAGIRDPVFFRWHRQLDDLYLRWQNYLGPSDFHHDAPNVTIRTTDIILTFTDVLFKVYPDGQKDEWSEFGKKTFGGSNFDIDFTNSLIVTNEFHTKMKYREYVWREDLFDKENISYVFPRDWHYFLRVTNEVNATSIITFRIFIVPEIFADSTIHWIELDKFKRILQPLEKTVIVREADKSIIIRKPAQKTESQFDESQIIPDVIATFSPLTTQNISEKLFCNCGWPYHMILPRGTKGEGIKFKMIVFISDGTNDLVPLYDQCGSTTLCGAEKWADKIPDERPLGYPFDRPFKDGTYEQTFKGLHSVAIRDVTIIWKEDDFSEF
;
A
#
# COMPACT_ATOMS: atom_id res chain seq x y z
N MET A 1 -34.44 -41.19 35.60
CA MET A 1 -33.56 -42.37 35.78
C MET A 1 -33.11 -42.78 34.37
N LEU A 2 -31.87 -42.81 33.90
CA LEU A 2 -30.48 -42.66 34.36
C LEU A 2 -29.74 -42.00 33.16
N SER A 3 -29.04 -40.86 33.27
CA SER A 3 -27.60 -40.71 33.58
C SER A 3 -26.64 -41.71 32.89
N SER A 4 -25.84 -41.25 31.90
CA SER A 4 -24.37 -41.37 31.96
C SER A 4 -23.60 -40.66 30.80
N ARG A 5 -22.88 -39.59 31.20
CA ARG A 5 -21.47 -39.24 30.85
C ARG A 5 -21.10 -38.87 29.40
N VAL A 6 -21.24 -37.57 29.11
CA VAL A 6 -20.28 -36.83 28.27
C VAL A 6 -19.00 -36.64 29.09
N PRO A 7 -17.78 -36.92 28.57
CA PRO A 7 -16.56 -36.54 29.26
C PRO A 7 -16.41 -35.02 29.22
N THR A 8 -16.63 -34.37 30.35
CA THR A 8 -16.28 -32.98 30.60
C THR A 8 -14.75 -32.84 30.56
N TYR A 9 -14.21 -32.17 29.54
CA TYR A 9 -12.84 -31.66 29.54
C TYR A 9 -12.79 -30.32 30.31
N ASN A 10 -13.12 -30.37 31.61
CA ASN A 10 -12.84 -29.28 32.55
C ASN A 10 -11.72 -29.74 33.48
N ALA A 11 -10.48 -29.56 33.03
CA ALA A 11 -9.32 -29.74 33.90
C ALA A 11 -8.14 -28.88 33.38
N CYS A 12 -8.32 -27.56 33.31
CA CYS A 12 -7.24 -26.57 33.16
C CYS A 12 -7.63 -25.16 33.63
N TYR A 13 -8.70 -25.02 34.41
CA TYR A 13 -9.10 -23.74 35.00
C TYR A 13 -9.41 -23.98 36.47
N GLU A 14 -8.39 -23.85 37.30
CA GLU A 14 -8.50 -23.42 38.70
C GLU A 14 -7.07 -23.16 39.20
N GLU A 15 -6.80 -21.86 39.39
CA GLU A 15 -5.72 -21.23 40.16
C GLU A 15 -4.23 -21.49 39.77
N ASP A 16 -3.55 -20.37 39.55
CA ASP A 16 -2.11 -20.14 39.41
C ASP A 16 -1.37 -20.60 38.14
N ASN A 17 -0.85 -19.59 37.43
CA ASN A 17 0.01 -19.53 36.25
C ASN A 17 1.35 -20.30 36.33
N LYS A 18 1.48 -21.39 37.10
CA LYS A 18 2.76 -22.10 37.31
C LYS A 18 2.80 -23.57 36.89
N ALA A 19 1.72 -24.15 36.32
CA ALA A 19 1.69 -25.56 35.93
C ALA A 19 1.64 -25.84 34.40
N PHE A 20 1.73 -24.81 33.55
CA PHE A 20 1.48 -24.93 32.10
C PHE A 20 2.43 -25.90 31.34
N PRO A 21 3.76 -25.90 31.57
CA PRO A 21 4.67 -26.81 30.84
C PRO A 21 4.48 -28.29 31.20
N SER A 22 4.08 -28.58 32.44
CA SER A 22 3.85 -29.94 32.93
C SER A 22 2.54 -30.52 32.38
N CYS A 23 1.51 -29.69 32.19
CA CYS A 23 0.22 -30.11 31.63
C CYS A 23 0.33 -30.46 30.14
N VAL A 24 1.05 -29.64 29.36
CA VAL A 24 1.36 -29.89 27.93
C VAL A 24 2.12 -31.21 27.77
N LYS A 25 3.12 -31.47 28.61
CA LYS A 25 3.92 -32.72 28.55
C LYS A 25 3.11 -33.96 28.95
N ILE A 26 2.13 -33.82 29.85
CA ILE A 26 1.22 -34.91 30.25
C ILE A 26 0.20 -35.21 29.14
N LEU A 27 -0.32 -34.18 28.45
CA LEU A 27 -1.23 -34.31 27.31
C LEU A 27 -0.52 -34.87 26.06
N GLU A 28 0.69 -34.41 25.75
CA GLU A 28 1.51 -34.98 24.67
C GLU A 28 1.85 -36.46 24.92
N ASN A 29 2.17 -36.82 26.17
CA ASN A 29 2.45 -38.21 26.53
C ASN A 29 1.19 -39.10 26.54
N LYS A 30 0.02 -38.54 26.90
CA LYS A 30 -1.26 -39.25 26.75
C LYS A 30 -1.62 -39.46 25.29
N LEU A 31 -1.52 -38.44 24.44
CA LEU A 31 -1.78 -38.53 22.99
C LEU A 31 -0.83 -39.49 22.28
N LYS A 32 0.48 -39.43 22.59
CA LYS A 32 1.47 -40.39 22.06
C LYS A 32 1.17 -41.82 22.51
N ARG A 33 0.68 -42.04 23.74
CA ARG A 33 0.30 -43.37 24.24
C ARG A 33 -1.00 -43.88 23.62
N THR A 34 -2.02 -43.05 23.49
CA THR A 34 -3.30 -43.42 22.86
C THR A 34 -3.12 -43.71 21.37
N PHE A 35 -2.35 -42.87 20.66
CA PHE A 35 -2.08 -43.07 19.23
C PHE A 35 -1.20 -44.31 18.97
N LYS A 36 -0.19 -44.56 19.80
CA LYS A 36 0.65 -45.77 19.69
C LYS A 36 -0.12 -47.05 20.03
N TYR A 37 -1.01 -47.00 21.02
CA TYR A 37 -1.89 -48.11 21.38
C TYR A 37 -2.90 -48.44 20.25
N ASP A 38 -3.49 -47.41 19.62
CA ASP A 38 -4.46 -47.61 18.53
C ASP A 38 -3.81 -48.07 17.20
N VAL A 39 -2.57 -47.67 16.94
CA VAL A 39 -1.80 -48.14 15.77
C VAL A 39 -1.27 -49.57 15.97
N GLU A 40 -0.88 -49.94 17.19
CA GLU A 40 -0.35 -51.29 17.48
C GLU A 40 -1.46 -52.35 17.69
N HIS A 41 -2.68 -51.97 18.12
CA HIS A 41 -3.77 -52.94 18.43
C HIS A 41 -4.93 -53.01 17.44
N LYS A 42 -5.00 -52.18 16.37
CA LYS A 42 -6.02 -52.30 15.31
C LYS A 42 -5.51 -52.96 14.03
N ARG A 43 -4.82 -54.11 14.16
CA ARG A 43 -4.67 -55.05 13.03
C ARG A 43 -5.78 -56.09 12.94
N ASP A 44 -6.58 -56.25 13.98
CA ASP A 44 -7.65 -57.24 14.01
C ASP A 44 -9.01 -56.58 14.29
N ASN A 45 -9.90 -56.76 13.30
CA ASN A 45 -11.36 -56.58 13.33
C ASN A 45 -11.96 -55.18 13.08
N GLU A 46 -12.55 -55.12 11.89
CA GLU A 46 -13.75 -54.38 11.46
C GLU A 46 -13.73 -52.85 11.29
N ARG A 47 -14.43 -52.44 10.23
CA ARG A 47 -14.52 -51.10 9.63
C ARG A 47 -15.00 -50.05 10.65
N SER A 48 -14.06 -49.38 11.33
CA SER A 48 -14.30 -48.06 11.92
C SER A 48 -13.45 -47.03 11.18
N ALA A 49 -14.06 -45.96 10.68
CA ALA A 49 -13.38 -44.86 9.97
C ALA A 49 -12.06 -44.46 10.65
N ASP A 50 -11.04 -44.24 9.82
CA ASP A 50 -9.68 -43.90 10.25
C ASP A 50 -9.73 -42.63 11.14
N PRO A 51 -9.08 -42.59 12.32
CA PRO A 51 -8.95 -41.37 13.12
C PRO A 51 -8.50 -40.16 12.30
N LEU A 52 -7.68 -40.39 11.27
CA LEU A 52 -7.28 -39.39 10.31
C LEU A 52 -8.44 -38.90 9.43
N GLU A 53 -9.29 -39.80 8.95
CA GLU A 53 -10.46 -39.49 8.12
C GLU A 53 -11.47 -38.63 8.91
N LYS A 54 -11.55 -38.84 10.24
CA LYS A 54 -12.38 -38.04 11.13
C LYS A 54 -11.81 -36.63 11.37
N GLU A 55 -10.50 -36.49 11.49
CA GLU A 55 -9.82 -35.19 11.60
C GLU A 55 -9.85 -34.41 10.28
N LEU A 56 -9.57 -35.07 9.15
CA LEU A 56 -9.65 -34.48 7.82
C LEU A 56 -11.10 -34.04 7.51
N SER A 57 -12.09 -34.85 7.88
CA SER A 57 -13.52 -34.52 7.73
C SER A 57 -13.94 -33.27 8.51
N TYR A 58 -13.34 -32.99 9.67
CA TYR A 58 -13.63 -31.77 10.45
C TYR A 58 -13.23 -30.50 9.70
N TYR A 59 -12.20 -30.59 8.86
CA TYR A 59 -11.74 -29.51 7.97
C TYR A 59 -12.28 -29.63 6.53
N GLY A 60 -13.24 -30.54 6.27
CA GLY A 60 -13.83 -30.74 4.94
C GLY A 60 -12.93 -31.48 3.93
N LEU A 61 -11.86 -32.15 4.38
CA LEU A 61 -10.92 -32.90 3.55
C LEU A 61 -11.32 -34.38 3.46
N VAL A 62 -11.27 -34.96 2.26
CA VAL A 62 -11.66 -36.37 2.01
C VAL A 62 -10.42 -37.26 1.87
N TYR A 63 -10.34 -38.32 2.67
CA TYR A 63 -9.33 -39.37 2.57
C TYR A 63 -9.82 -40.49 1.64
N MET A 64 -9.05 -40.82 0.58
CA MET A 64 -9.35 -41.94 -0.32
C MET A 64 -8.24 -43.00 -0.21
N PRO A 65 -8.47 -44.14 0.45
CA PRO A 65 -7.45 -45.18 0.55
C PRO A 65 -7.22 -45.87 -0.80
N LYS A 66 -5.95 -46.19 -1.12
CA LYS A 66 -5.56 -46.89 -2.35
C LYS A 66 -6.33 -48.20 -2.51
N ILE A 67 -7.14 -48.32 -3.56
CA ILE A 67 -7.79 -49.57 -3.97
C ILE A 67 -6.70 -50.58 -4.38
N ARG A 68 -6.61 -51.71 -3.67
CA ARG A 68 -5.79 -52.87 -4.08
C ARG A 68 -6.35 -53.42 -5.40
N LYS A 69 -5.63 -53.22 -6.52
CA LYS A 69 -5.93 -53.89 -7.79
C LYS A 69 -5.82 -55.41 -7.60
N ARG A 70 -6.90 -56.15 -7.90
CA ARG A 70 -6.87 -57.61 -8.08
C ARG A 70 -6.11 -57.94 -9.38
N ASN A 71 -5.23 -58.93 -9.31
CA ASN A 71 -4.44 -59.48 -10.42
C ASN A 71 -5.31 -59.91 -11.61
N PRO A 72 -4.93 -59.60 -12.86
CA PRO A 72 -5.31 -60.39 -14.03
C PRO A 72 -4.24 -61.43 -14.36
N GLN A 73 -4.67 -62.66 -14.65
CA GLN A 73 -3.83 -63.73 -15.21
C GLN A 73 -3.47 -63.48 -16.70
N PRO A 74 -2.44 -64.16 -17.24
CA PRO A 74 -1.66 -63.67 -18.38
C PRO A 74 -2.18 -64.17 -19.74
N LEU A 75 -2.01 -63.35 -20.79
CA LEU A 75 -1.99 -63.81 -22.18
C LEU A 75 -0.74 -63.31 -22.89
N ILE A 76 -0.11 -64.26 -23.59
CA ILE A 76 1.20 -64.23 -24.23
C ILE A 76 1.13 -63.59 -25.63
N ARG A 77 2.12 -62.75 -25.99
CA ARG A 77 2.90 -62.72 -27.27
C ARG A 77 3.71 -61.41 -27.36
N LYS A 78 5.04 -61.45 -27.17
CA LYS A 78 6.15 -61.69 -28.15
C LYS A 78 6.61 -60.43 -28.92
N THR A 79 7.83 -59.95 -28.57
CA THR A 79 8.95 -59.44 -29.44
C THR A 79 8.70 -58.20 -30.32
N ARG A 80 9.59 -57.21 -30.53
CA ARG A 80 11.06 -57.09 -30.70
C ARG A 80 11.45 -55.57 -30.56
N ILE A 81 12.54 -55.16 -29.89
CA ILE A 81 13.89 -54.77 -30.40
C ILE A 81 13.83 -53.74 -31.58
N PHE A 82 14.37 -52.51 -31.53
CA PHE A 82 15.79 -52.04 -31.63
C PHE A 82 15.89 -50.56 -31.13
N LYS A 83 16.86 -50.18 -30.28
CA LYS A 83 18.22 -49.58 -30.56
C LYS A 83 18.18 -48.33 -31.47
N ARG A 84 18.98 -47.27 -31.32
CA ARG A 84 20.02 -46.77 -30.37
C ARG A 84 20.62 -45.49 -31.02
N VAL A 85 21.39 -44.71 -30.25
CA VAL A 85 22.51 -43.81 -30.63
C VAL A 85 22.10 -42.34 -30.84
N ASP A 86 22.33 -41.48 -29.84
CA ASP A 86 23.58 -40.75 -29.44
C ASP A 86 23.84 -39.59 -30.41
N THR A 87 23.97 -38.33 -30.00
CA THR A 87 25.06 -37.65 -29.26
C THR A 87 24.76 -36.14 -29.46
N ASP A 88 25.24 -35.14 -28.74
CA ASP A 88 26.01 -34.91 -27.52
C ASP A 88 25.96 -33.38 -27.32
N THR A 89 25.98 -32.90 -26.08
CA THR A 89 27.02 -31.99 -25.56
C THR A 89 26.70 -31.51 -24.13
N ASN A 90 27.39 -32.14 -23.18
CA ASN A 90 28.20 -31.56 -22.07
C ASN A 90 27.93 -30.09 -21.67
N ALA A 91 27.90 -29.68 -20.39
CA ALA A 91 28.71 -30.19 -19.28
C ALA A 91 28.14 -29.81 -17.88
N GLN A 92 28.27 -30.77 -16.95
CA GLN A 92 28.72 -30.66 -15.56
C GLN A 92 28.08 -29.64 -14.59
N ASN A 93 27.41 -30.17 -13.56
CA ASN A 93 27.75 -29.82 -12.18
C ASN A 93 27.57 -31.00 -11.21
N LEU A 94 28.55 -31.10 -10.30
CA LEU A 94 28.81 -32.22 -9.41
C LEU A 94 27.74 -32.41 -8.33
N THR A 95 27.55 -33.67 -7.98
CA THR A 95 26.75 -34.22 -6.90
C THR A 95 27.52 -34.30 -5.57
N TYR A 96 26.86 -33.88 -4.49
CA TYR A 96 26.86 -34.49 -3.16
C TYR A 96 25.40 -34.35 -2.68
N GLY A 97 24.63 -35.37 -2.29
CA GLY A 97 25.00 -36.65 -1.73
C GLY A 97 24.41 -36.79 -0.32
N THR A 98 23.09 -36.69 -0.15
CA THR A 98 22.37 -37.32 0.97
C THR A 98 21.08 -37.97 0.44
N SER A 99 20.92 -39.24 0.80
CA SER A 99 19.78 -40.09 0.41
C SER A 99 18.48 -39.55 1.02
N PRO A 100 17.36 -39.44 0.28
CA PRO A 100 16.08 -39.14 0.90
C PRO A 100 15.66 -40.39 1.67
N THR A 101 15.68 -40.31 3.00
CA THR A 101 14.95 -41.26 3.84
C THR A 101 13.51 -41.28 3.36
N ASN A 102 13.03 -42.45 2.93
CA ASN A 102 11.62 -42.71 2.63
C ASN A 102 10.78 -42.38 3.87
N THR A 103 10.33 -41.14 4.01
CA THR A 103 9.20 -40.82 4.88
C THR A 103 8.00 -41.53 4.28
N THR A 104 7.50 -42.54 4.99
CA THR A 104 6.26 -43.20 4.62
C THR A 104 5.15 -42.15 4.62
N THR A 105 4.13 -42.35 3.78
CA THR A 105 2.97 -41.46 3.70
C THR A 105 2.32 -41.23 5.07
N GLU A 106 2.45 -42.17 6.01
CA GLU A 106 2.01 -42.08 7.40
C GLU A 106 2.76 -41.01 8.22
N ASP A 107 4.08 -40.86 8.08
CA ASP A 107 4.86 -39.87 8.86
C ASP A 107 4.54 -38.43 8.42
N ALA A 108 4.25 -38.23 7.13
CA ALA A 108 3.77 -36.95 6.61
C ALA A 108 2.36 -36.63 7.14
N ILE A 109 1.49 -37.64 7.17
CA ILE A 109 0.13 -37.56 7.70
C ILE A 109 0.11 -37.22 9.20
N VAL A 110 0.96 -37.87 10.01
CA VAL A 110 1.08 -37.60 11.45
C VAL A 110 1.62 -36.19 11.72
N ASN A 111 2.56 -35.71 10.91
CA ASN A 111 3.02 -34.31 11.00
C ASN A 111 1.92 -33.30 10.68
N ILE A 112 1.12 -33.56 9.64
CA ILE A 112 -0.04 -32.71 9.29
C ILE A 112 -1.06 -32.71 10.44
N ALA A 113 -1.37 -33.88 11.02
CA ALA A 113 -2.29 -33.98 12.15
C ALA A 113 -1.78 -33.23 13.40
N LEU A 114 -0.48 -33.28 13.69
CA LEU A 114 0.14 -32.53 14.78
C LEU A 114 0.14 -31.02 14.52
N GLN A 115 0.33 -30.58 13.27
CA GLN A 115 0.21 -29.18 12.89
C GLN A 115 -1.24 -28.68 13.05
N LEU A 116 -2.23 -29.44 12.58
CA LEU A 116 -3.66 -29.16 12.74
C LEU A 116 -4.10 -29.16 14.22
N ALA A 117 -3.51 -30.02 15.05
CA ALA A 117 -3.75 -30.02 16.50
C ALA A 117 -3.15 -28.79 17.21
N ARG A 118 -2.01 -28.26 16.73
CA ARG A 118 -1.47 -26.97 17.21
C ARG A 118 -2.41 -25.82 16.84
N PHE A 119 -2.98 -25.82 15.63
CA PHE A 119 -3.99 -24.82 15.23
C PHE A 119 -5.19 -24.80 16.19
N ARG A 120 -5.69 -25.95 16.65
CA ARG A 120 -6.80 -26.03 17.62
C ARG A 120 -6.51 -25.36 18.97
N ASN A 121 -5.25 -25.37 19.43
CA ASN A 121 -4.88 -24.80 20.73
C ASN A 121 -4.64 -23.28 20.69
N ILE A 122 -4.62 -22.66 19.50
CA ILE A 122 -4.36 -21.22 19.29
C ILE A 122 -5.67 -20.42 19.19
N ILE A 123 -6.81 -21.06 18.94
CA ILE A 123 -8.08 -20.38 18.64
C ILE A 123 -8.83 -20.05 19.94
N HIS A 124 -8.50 -18.91 20.54
CA HIS A 124 -9.37 -18.24 21.51
C HIS A 124 -9.45 -16.76 21.11
N ASN A 125 -10.57 -16.31 20.51
CA ASN A 125 -10.83 -14.90 20.15
C ASN A 125 -12.29 -14.67 19.64
N PRO A 126 -12.77 -13.42 19.49
CA PRO A 126 -14.20 -13.10 19.47
C PRO A 126 -14.93 -13.55 18.19
N PRO A 127 -16.23 -13.92 18.29
CA PRO A 127 -17.06 -14.24 17.12
C PRO A 127 -17.23 -13.00 16.22
N PRO A 128 -17.36 -13.19 14.89
CA PRO A 128 -17.59 -12.08 13.97
C PRO A 128 -18.88 -11.34 14.32
N ALA A 129 -18.89 -10.03 14.08
CA ALA A 129 -20.09 -9.24 14.27
C ALA A 129 -21.21 -9.72 13.34
N LYS A 130 -22.42 -9.82 13.87
CA LYS A 130 -23.61 -10.12 13.07
C LYS A 130 -23.97 -8.87 12.25
N LEU A 131 -24.06 -9.02 10.94
CA LEU A 131 -24.47 -7.95 10.03
C LEU A 131 -25.99 -7.92 9.88
N ASN A 132 -26.53 -6.72 9.73
CA ASN A 132 -27.92 -6.43 9.42
C ASN A 132 -28.18 -6.64 7.91
N THR A 133 -29.45 -6.55 7.51
CA THR A 133 -29.87 -6.70 6.10
C THR A 133 -29.30 -5.62 5.18
N ASN A 134 -28.88 -4.48 5.73
CA ASN A 134 -28.23 -3.39 5.00
C ASN A 134 -26.69 -3.59 4.90
N GLY A 135 -26.15 -4.73 5.34
CA GLY A 135 -24.72 -5.05 5.27
C GLY A 135 -23.86 -4.47 6.39
N TRP A 136 -24.37 -3.51 7.18
CA TRP A 136 -23.68 -2.95 8.34
C TRP A 136 -23.95 -3.79 9.60
N PRO A 137 -23.05 -3.81 10.60
CA PRO A 137 -23.40 -4.33 11.92
C PRO A 137 -24.43 -3.42 12.61
N ASP A 138 -24.85 -3.78 13.82
CA ASP A 138 -25.61 -2.87 14.68
C ASP A 138 -24.82 -1.55 14.89
N LYS A 139 -25.51 -0.41 14.93
CA LYS A 139 -24.88 0.91 15.16
C LYS A 139 -24.18 0.97 16.52
N ASP A 140 -24.65 0.20 17.50
CA ASP A 140 -23.98 0.05 18.80
C ASP A 140 -22.62 -0.67 18.69
N VAL A 141 -22.40 -1.43 17.60
CA VAL A 141 -21.13 -2.12 17.30
C VAL A 141 -20.23 -1.27 16.42
N TYR A 142 -20.79 -0.64 15.38
CA TYR A 142 -20.08 0.30 14.53
C TYR A 142 -21.07 1.21 13.80
N ASP A 143 -20.91 2.51 14.00
CA ASP A 143 -21.61 3.53 13.23
C ASP A 143 -20.61 4.27 12.32
N PRO A 144 -20.69 4.11 10.98
CA PRO A 144 -19.81 4.85 10.06
C PRO A 144 -19.95 6.37 10.20
N GLU A 145 -21.06 6.89 10.72
CA GLU A 145 -21.25 8.33 10.97
C GLU A 145 -20.33 8.84 12.09
N LEU A 146 -19.85 7.97 12.98
CA LEU A 146 -18.92 8.30 14.06
C LEU A 146 -17.44 8.14 13.66
N ASP A 147 -17.17 7.59 12.48
CA ASP A 147 -15.82 7.46 11.95
C ASP A 147 -15.41 8.77 11.24
N GLU A 148 -14.72 9.66 11.97
CA GLU A 148 -14.36 11.00 11.51
C GLU A 148 -13.46 11.03 10.27
N MET A 149 -12.76 9.92 9.99
CA MET A 149 -11.90 9.76 8.81
C MET A 149 -12.53 8.87 7.74
N PHE A 150 -13.82 8.53 7.88
CA PHE A 150 -14.56 7.71 6.92
C PHE A 150 -14.53 8.33 5.52
N TRP A 151 -14.84 9.62 5.41
CA TRP A 151 -14.88 10.36 4.13
C TRP A 151 -13.52 10.33 3.40
N TRP A 152 -12.42 10.35 4.13
CA TRP A 152 -11.07 10.36 3.57
C TRP A 152 -10.68 8.98 3.07
N ARG A 153 -10.82 7.96 3.92
CA ARG A 153 -10.43 6.58 3.59
C ARG A 153 -11.35 5.95 2.55
N ASN A 154 -12.61 6.38 2.51
CA ASN A 154 -13.61 5.87 1.57
C ASN A 154 -13.81 6.73 0.32
N ASP A 155 -13.00 7.80 0.13
CA ASP A 155 -13.04 8.56 -1.12
C ASP A 155 -12.79 7.63 -2.32
N PRO A 156 -13.73 7.53 -3.28
CA PRO A 156 -13.63 6.56 -4.35
C PRO A 156 -12.47 6.86 -5.30
N VAL A 157 -12.16 8.14 -5.54
CA VAL A 157 -11.09 8.53 -6.47
C VAL A 157 -9.72 8.31 -5.84
N LEU A 158 -9.58 8.47 -4.52
CA LEU A 158 -8.36 8.12 -3.79
C LEU A 158 -8.10 6.61 -3.84
N ASN A 159 -9.14 5.80 -3.66
CA ASN A 159 -9.04 4.34 -3.79
C ASN A 159 -8.71 3.92 -5.23
N GLN A 160 -9.30 4.59 -6.22
CA GLN A 160 -8.94 4.42 -7.63
C GLN A 160 -7.48 4.80 -7.87
N PHE A 161 -6.97 5.91 -7.33
CA PHE A 161 -5.55 6.27 -7.45
C PHE A 161 -4.65 5.14 -6.94
N HIS A 162 -4.90 4.62 -5.76
CA HIS A 162 -4.11 3.52 -5.19
C HIS A 162 -4.20 2.23 -6.03
N GLU A 163 -5.38 1.92 -6.57
CA GLU A 163 -5.54 0.81 -7.52
C GLU A 163 -4.73 1.01 -8.80
N HIS A 164 -4.87 2.18 -9.45
CA HIS A 164 -4.15 2.51 -10.68
C HIS A 164 -2.65 2.51 -10.46
N TRP A 165 -2.17 3.07 -9.34
CA TRP A 165 -0.76 3.06 -8.98
C TRP A 165 -0.23 1.63 -8.96
N HIS A 166 -0.92 0.69 -8.33
CA HIS A 166 -0.50 -0.72 -8.32
C HIS A 166 -0.64 -1.44 -9.67
N LYS A 167 -1.39 -0.89 -10.64
CA LYS A 167 -1.41 -1.38 -12.03
C LYS A 167 -0.29 -0.77 -12.88
N VAL A 168 0.06 0.49 -12.62
CA VAL A 168 1.08 1.25 -13.34
C VAL A 168 2.49 0.94 -12.83
N MET A 169 2.63 0.74 -11.53
CA MET A 169 3.82 0.28 -10.81
C MET A 169 3.55 -1.11 -10.23
N PRO A 170 3.38 -2.14 -11.07
CA PRO A 170 3.07 -3.48 -10.62
C PRO A 170 4.32 -4.16 -10.06
N LYS A 171 4.10 -5.07 -9.12
CA LYS A 171 5.16 -5.87 -8.52
C LYS A 171 5.61 -6.96 -9.50
N ILE A 172 6.71 -6.78 -10.22
CA ILE A 172 7.28 -7.80 -11.12
C ILE A 172 8.69 -8.20 -10.67
N ASP A 173 9.01 -9.49 -10.74
CA ASP A 173 10.33 -10.01 -10.36
C ASP A 173 11.40 -9.77 -11.42
N ASP A 174 11.01 -9.88 -12.70
CA ASP A 174 11.85 -9.62 -13.88
C ASP A 174 11.39 -8.34 -14.60
N ASP A 175 12.31 -7.62 -15.23
CA ASP A 175 12.03 -6.42 -16.05
C ASP A 175 11.29 -5.28 -15.31
N LYS A 176 11.86 -4.91 -14.16
CA LYS A 176 11.38 -3.90 -13.22
C LYS A 176 11.29 -2.51 -13.84
N ARG A 177 10.31 -1.71 -13.39
CA ARG A 177 10.26 -0.29 -13.76
C ARG A 177 11.38 0.51 -13.10
N ASN A 178 11.76 1.61 -13.73
CA ASN A 178 12.79 2.50 -13.18
C ASN A 178 12.40 2.96 -11.77
N ARG A 179 13.27 2.69 -10.79
CA ARG A 179 13.13 3.12 -9.38
C ARG A 179 11.81 2.69 -8.71
N GLU A 180 11.23 1.57 -9.11
CA GLU A 180 9.94 1.08 -8.59
C GLU A 180 9.89 0.96 -7.06
N GLY A 181 10.96 0.49 -6.40
CA GLY A 181 10.98 0.32 -4.94
C GLY A 181 11.03 1.64 -4.19
N GLU A 182 11.76 2.61 -4.72
CA GLU A 182 11.78 3.95 -4.16
C GLU A 182 10.44 4.65 -4.36
N ASN A 183 9.82 4.47 -5.54
CA ASN A 183 8.50 4.99 -5.83
C ASN A 183 7.41 4.37 -4.96
N PHE A 184 7.51 3.07 -4.65
CA PHE A 184 6.66 2.39 -3.68
C PHE A 184 6.68 3.10 -2.32
N ILE A 185 7.88 3.32 -1.75
CA ILE A 185 8.00 4.00 -0.46
C ILE A 185 7.46 5.43 -0.55
N TYR A 186 7.87 6.18 -1.56
CA TYR A 186 7.50 7.58 -1.66
C TYR A 186 5.99 7.80 -1.82
N THR A 187 5.33 6.99 -2.64
CA THR A 187 3.88 7.08 -2.85
C THR A 187 3.11 6.79 -1.56
N HIS A 188 3.49 5.74 -0.84
CA HIS A 188 2.85 5.38 0.43
C HIS A 188 3.18 6.39 1.54
N ARG A 189 4.37 7.00 1.52
CA ARG A 189 4.72 8.11 2.41
C ARG A 189 3.86 9.35 2.15
N GLN A 190 3.64 9.72 0.88
CA GLN A 190 2.75 10.83 0.54
C GLN A 190 1.30 10.56 0.98
N LEU A 191 0.83 9.32 0.85
CA LEU A 191 -0.46 8.90 1.39
C LEU A 191 -0.53 9.06 2.92
N LEU A 192 0.50 8.61 3.65
CA LEU A 192 0.61 8.76 5.11
C LEU A 192 0.69 10.21 5.58
N ALA A 193 1.52 11.03 4.93
CA ALA A 193 1.69 12.45 5.27
C ALA A 193 0.37 13.23 5.12
N ARG A 194 -0.37 12.96 4.04
CA ARG A 194 -1.69 13.56 3.78
C ARG A 194 -2.73 13.05 4.76
N TYR A 195 -2.72 11.75 5.09
CA TYR A 195 -3.60 11.17 6.10
C TYR A 195 -3.37 11.79 7.47
N ASP A 196 -2.11 11.92 7.91
CA ASP A 196 -1.77 12.53 9.20
C ASP A 196 -2.10 14.03 9.25
N ALA A 197 -1.93 14.75 8.14
CA ALA A 197 -2.38 16.14 8.06
C ALA A 197 -3.90 16.28 8.23
N ASP A 198 -4.70 15.43 7.58
CA ASP A 198 -6.16 15.44 7.73
C ASP A 198 -6.62 14.98 9.12
N ARG A 199 -5.91 14.01 9.73
CA ARG A 199 -6.14 13.60 11.13
C ARG A 199 -5.96 14.79 12.08
N LEU A 200 -4.90 15.58 11.91
CA LEU A 200 -4.73 16.82 12.69
C LEU A 200 -5.87 17.81 12.46
N CYS A 201 -6.36 17.94 11.23
CA CYS A 201 -7.46 18.85 10.88
C CYS A 201 -8.81 18.48 11.54
N ILE A 202 -8.92 17.28 12.11
CA ILE A 202 -10.11 16.82 12.84
C ILE A 202 -9.81 16.57 14.33
N GLY A 203 -8.61 16.90 14.81
CA GLY A 203 -8.24 16.75 16.22
C GLY A 203 -7.73 15.36 16.61
N LEU A 204 -7.43 14.48 15.64
CA LEU A 204 -6.81 13.19 15.89
C LEU A 204 -5.28 13.28 15.91
N GLU A 205 -4.63 12.46 16.75
CA GLU A 205 -3.18 12.26 16.70
C GLU A 205 -2.74 11.59 15.39
N LYS A 206 -1.49 11.80 14.98
CA LYS A 206 -0.87 11.07 13.87
C LYS A 206 -0.97 9.55 14.06
N VAL A 207 -0.99 8.81 12.96
CA VAL A 207 -1.04 7.36 12.97
C VAL A 207 0.16 6.78 13.71
N LYS A 208 -0.09 5.77 14.54
CA LYS A 208 0.95 5.01 15.24
C LYS A 208 1.20 3.71 14.49
N ALA A 209 2.47 3.43 14.21
CA ALA A 209 2.87 2.14 13.66
C ALA A 209 2.34 0.98 14.51
N LEU A 210 2.27 -0.22 13.93
CA LEU A 210 2.12 -1.43 14.73
C LEU A 210 3.38 -1.58 15.61
N PRO A 211 3.26 -1.54 16.95
CA PRO A 211 4.42 -1.59 17.84
C PRO A 211 5.12 -2.96 17.80
N ASP A 212 4.31 -4.00 17.63
CA ASP A 212 4.66 -5.39 17.45
C ASP A 212 3.48 -6.07 16.73
N TYR A 213 3.50 -7.41 16.63
CA TYR A 213 2.46 -8.18 15.96
C TYR A 213 1.54 -8.97 16.90
N VAL A 214 1.64 -8.75 18.21
CA VAL A 214 0.85 -9.45 19.24
C VAL A 214 -0.06 -8.51 20.05
N THR A 215 0.22 -7.21 20.00
CA THR A 215 -0.56 -6.15 20.61
C THR A 215 -1.90 -6.04 19.86
N PRO A 216 -3.04 -6.08 20.58
CA PRO A 216 -4.35 -5.88 19.99
C PRO A 216 -4.46 -4.58 19.17
N ILE A 217 -5.03 -4.67 17.97
CA ILE A 217 -5.32 -3.52 17.10
C ILE A 217 -6.64 -2.90 17.55
N PRO A 218 -6.66 -1.71 18.19
CA PRO A 218 -7.87 -1.17 18.79
C PRO A 218 -8.95 -0.81 17.77
N GLU A 219 -8.54 -0.32 16.60
CA GLU A 219 -9.45 0.17 15.57
C GLU A 219 -10.21 -1.00 14.93
N PRO A 220 -11.54 -1.06 14.92
CA PRO A 220 -12.28 -2.00 14.07
C PRO A 220 -12.26 -1.54 12.59
N PHE A 221 -12.70 -2.42 11.69
CA PHE A 221 -13.03 -2.03 10.32
C PHE A 221 -14.23 -2.84 9.80
N TYR A 222 -15.21 -2.13 9.25
CA TYR A 222 -16.37 -2.69 8.58
C TYR A 222 -16.42 -2.13 7.16
N SER A 223 -16.41 -3.02 6.16
CA SER A 223 -16.44 -2.61 4.76
C SER A 223 -17.79 -2.04 4.38
N HIS A 224 -17.79 -1.09 3.46
CA HIS A 224 -19.03 -0.55 2.90
C HIS A 224 -19.92 -1.67 2.31
N PRO A 225 -21.25 -1.65 2.50
CA PRO A 225 -22.14 -2.69 1.98
C PRO A 225 -22.09 -2.87 0.46
N TYR A 226 -21.92 -1.79 -0.31
CA TYR A 226 -21.82 -1.87 -1.77
C TYR A 226 -20.43 -2.27 -2.28
N LEU A 227 -19.43 -2.32 -1.38
CA LEU A 227 -18.08 -2.76 -1.72
C LEU A 227 -18.01 -4.29 -1.72
N VAL A 228 -17.92 -4.89 -2.90
CA VAL A 228 -17.91 -6.35 -3.08
C VAL A 228 -16.69 -6.80 -3.88
N GLN A 229 -16.36 -8.08 -3.84
CA GLN A 229 -15.28 -8.69 -4.62
C GLN A 229 -15.76 -9.96 -5.32
N ASP A 230 -15.09 -10.31 -6.41
CA ASP A 230 -15.33 -11.58 -7.08
C ASP A 230 -14.74 -12.72 -6.24
N TRP A 231 -15.58 -13.66 -5.84
CA TRP A 231 -15.19 -14.85 -5.09
C TRP A 231 -16.01 -16.04 -5.55
N ASN A 232 -15.35 -17.08 -6.06
CA ASN A 232 -16.00 -18.31 -6.56
C ASN A 232 -17.12 -18.08 -7.60
N ASP A 233 -16.87 -17.22 -8.59
CA ASP A 233 -17.84 -16.82 -9.63
C ASP A 233 -19.07 -16.04 -9.09
N GLU A 234 -19.03 -15.57 -7.84
CA GLU A 234 -20.08 -14.76 -7.20
C GLU A 234 -19.50 -13.45 -6.64
N LYS A 235 -20.36 -12.46 -6.41
CA LYS A 235 -20.00 -11.24 -5.66
C LYS A 235 -20.13 -11.52 -4.16
N ALA A 236 -19.07 -11.26 -3.42
CA ALA A 236 -19.03 -11.44 -1.97
C ALA A 236 -18.58 -10.14 -1.28
N HIS A 237 -19.13 -9.85 -0.09
CA HIS A 237 -18.64 -8.75 0.73
C HIS A 237 -17.24 -9.02 1.27
N PHE A 238 -16.49 -7.96 1.50
CA PHE A 238 -15.24 -8.07 2.27
C PHE A 238 -15.55 -8.40 3.74
N PRO A 239 -14.83 -9.35 4.36
CA PRO A 239 -14.97 -9.60 5.79
C PRO A 239 -14.60 -8.36 6.61
N SER A 240 -15.36 -8.13 7.67
CA SER A 240 -15.07 -7.12 8.68
C SER A 240 -14.04 -7.61 9.69
N ARG A 241 -13.37 -6.67 10.36
CA ARG A 241 -12.37 -6.90 11.40
C ARG A 241 -12.84 -6.23 12.70
N PRO A 242 -13.18 -7.00 13.76
CA PRO A 242 -13.58 -6.41 15.03
C PRO A 242 -12.40 -5.70 15.70
N ALA A 243 -12.73 -4.83 16.67
CA ALA A 243 -11.76 -4.15 17.50
C ALA A 243 -10.95 -5.15 18.35
N ASN A 244 -9.73 -4.76 18.71
CA ASN A 244 -8.80 -5.48 19.59
C ASN A 244 -8.40 -6.88 19.09
N LEU A 245 -8.45 -7.11 17.77
CA LEU A 245 -7.89 -8.32 17.18
C LEU A 245 -6.37 -8.19 17.06
N SER A 246 -5.65 -9.28 17.32
CA SER A 246 -4.19 -9.35 17.16
C SER A 246 -3.84 -10.21 15.94
N LEU A 247 -2.69 -9.94 15.31
CA LEU A 247 -2.19 -10.87 14.29
C LEU A 247 -1.91 -12.22 14.96
N HIS A 248 -2.10 -13.28 14.20
CA HIS A 248 -1.86 -14.65 14.63
C HIS A 248 -1.55 -15.50 13.41
N ASP A 249 -1.01 -16.69 13.66
CA ASP A 249 -0.60 -17.59 12.61
C ASP A 249 -1.79 -18.02 11.75
N ILE A 250 -1.62 -17.90 10.43
CA ILE A 250 -2.64 -18.26 9.46
C ILE A 250 -2.17 -19.50 8.70
N GLY A 251 -2.94 -20.57 8.82
CA GLY A 251 -2.74 -21.76 7.98
C GLY A 251 -2.90 -21.36 6.52
N ASN A 252 -1.87 -21.62 5.70
CA ASN A 252 -1.86 -21.26 4.29
C ASN A 252 -2.85 -22.16 3.54
N LEU A 253 -4.06 -21.63 3.37
CA LEU A 253 -5.13 -22.27 2.65
C LEU A 253 -5.22 -21.79 1.17
N PHE A 254 -4.16 -22.03 0.36
CA PHE A 254 -4.12 -21.81 -1.11
C PHE A 254 -3.71 -23.07 -1.90
N THR A 255 -4.10 -23.27 -3.16
CA THR A 255 -3.85 -24.53 -3.94
C THR A 255 -3.36 -24.07 -5.27
N ASN A 256 -2.34 -24.78 -5.72
CA ASN A 256 -2.45 -25.46 -7.00
C ASN A 256 -2.50 -26.97 -6.73
N ILE A 257 -3.61 -27.63 -7.06
CA ILE A 257 -3.63 -29.09 -7.11
C ILE A 257 -2.79 -29.49 -8.32
N LEU A 258 -1.57 -29.93 -8.08
CA LEU A 258 -0.82 -30.71 -9.07
C LEU A 258 -1.60 -32.01 -9.30
N ARG A 259 -2.24 -32.11 -10.46
CA ARG A 259 -2.75 -33.35 -11.04
C ARG A 259 -1.65 -34.42 -10.97
N ILE A 260 -1.79 -35.38 -10.05
CA ILE A 260 -1.11 -36.66 -10.20
C ILE A 260 -2.05 -37.54 -11.03
N ASN A 261 -1.67 -37.72 -12.29
CA ASN A 261 -2.34 -38.52 -13.31
C ASN A 261 -2.96 -39.81 -12.76
N ASN A 262 -4.27 -39.97 -12.95
CA ASN A 262 -4.82 -41.13 -13.66
C ASN A 262 -6.17 -40.78 -14.28
N ASN A 263 -6.32 -41.23 -15.52
CA ASN A 263 -7.33 -40.83 -16.48
C ASN A 263 -8.79 -40.89 -15.99
N ASN A 264 -9.56 -39.93 -16.50
CA ASN A 264 -11.02 -39.81 -16.53
C ASN A 264 -11.71 -39.40 -15.21
N LEU A 265 -12.09 -38.13 -15.13
CA LEU A 265 -13.41 -37.68 -14.64
C LEU A 265 -13.60 -36.17 -14.92
N ASN A 266 -14.62 -35.86 -15.73
CA ASN A 266 -15.24 -34.55 -15.86
C ASN A 266 -16.32 -34.40 -14.78
N LEU A 267 -16.54 -33.16 -14.31
CA LEU A 267 -17.55 -32.66 -13.35
C LEU A 267 -17.16 -32.91 -11.88
N THR A 268 -16.99 -31.90 -11.03
CA THR A 268 -17.99 -30.88 -10.67
C THR A 268 -17.33 -29.61 -10.12
N LYS A 269 -17.83 -28.44 -10.55
CA LYS A 269 -17.72 -27.17 -9.83
C LYS A 269 -18.33 -27.36 -8.43
N ASN A 270 -17.60 -27.02 -7.36
CA ASN A 270 -18.07 -26.38 -6.11
C ASN A 270 -17.16 -26.75 -4.92
N LEU A 271 -16.84 -25.72 -4.12
CA LEU A 271 -15.93 -25.65 -2.97
C LEU A 271 -14.42 -25.75 -3.27
N LYS A 272 -13.82 -24.58 -3.50
CA LYS A 272 -12.37 -24.36 -3.38
C LYS A 272 -12.07 -23.86 -1.95
N ILE A 273 -12.00 -24.78 -0.98
CA ILE A 273 -11.23 -24.55 0.26
C ILE A 273 -9.89 -25.20 0.02
N ILE A 274 -8.85 -24.42 0.17
CA ILE A 274 -7.65 -24.67 -0.58
C ILE A 274 -6.50 -24.87 0.42
N VAL A 275 -5.59 -25.84 0.34
CA VAL A 275 -4.45 -26.00 1.28
C VAL A 275 -3.18 -26.18 0.47
N GLU A 276 -2.11 -25.41 0.77
CA GLU A 276 -0.87 -25.53 0.02
C GLU A 276 -0.02 -26.60 0.67
N VAL A 277 0.26 -27.67 -0.09
CA VAL A 277 1.20 -28.70 0.31
C VAL A 277 2.47 -28.53 -0.53
N VAL A 278 3.41 -27.69 -0.07
CA VAL A 278 4.73 -27.58 -0.71
C VAL A 278 5.58 -28.74 -0.20
N ASN A 279 5.97 -29.66 -1.09
CA ASN A 279 6.80 -30.84 -0.74
C ASN A 279 6.24 -31.72 0.39
N GLY A 280 4.91 -31.79 0.57
CA GLY A 280 4.29 -32.57 1.66
C GLY A 280 4.04 -31.80 2.95
N LYS A 281 4.25 -30.47 2.99
CA LYS A 281 4.05 -29.61 4.17
C LYS A 281 2.96 -28.57 3.95
N VAL A 282 2.04 -28.43 4.92
CA VAL A 282 1.09 -27.32 5.00
C VAL A 282 1.89 -26.03 5.24
N GLY A 283 1.77 -25.05 4.34
CA GLY A 283 2.35 -23.73 4.58
C GLY A 283 1.65 -23.05 5.76
N VAL A 284 2.37 -22.32 6.59
CA VAL A 284 1.80 -21.48 7.65
C VAL A 284 2.42 -20.10 7.46
N TYR A 285 1.60 -19.05 7.39
CA TYR A 285 2.11 -17.70 7.58
C TYR A 285 2.19 -17.49 9.08
N ALA A 286 3.40 -17.54 9.62
CA ALA A 286 3.61 -17.36 11.04
C ALA A 286 3.90 -15.89 11.38
N VAL A 287 3.37 -15.42 12.49
CA VAL A 287 3.71 -14.09 13.03
C VAL A 287 5.20 -14.01 13.38
N SER A 288 5.79 -15.13 13.82
CA SER A 288 7.24 -15.19 14.07
C SER A 288 8.05 -15.00 12.79
N GLU A 289 7.60 -15.54 11.65
CA GLU A 289 8.28 -15.35 10.37
C GLU A 289 8.19 -13.89 9.91
N LEU A 290 7.05 -13.21 10.13
CA LEU A 290 6.92 -11.78 9.87
C LEU A 290 7.92 -10.95 10.70
N GLU A 291 8.09 -11.27 11.98
CA GLU A 291 9.07 -10.59 12.84
C GLU A 291 10.51 -10.93 12.44
N ASP A 292 10.79 -12.17 12.02
CA ASP A 292 12.10 -12.55 11.48
C ASP A 292 12.43 -11.76 10.19
N GLU A 293 11.45 -11.53 9.31
CA GLU A 293 11.61 -10.65 8.13
C GLU A 293 11.94 -9.21 8.55
N ARG A 294 11.18 -8.66 9.50
CA ARG A 294 11.39 -7.30 10.00
C ARG A 294 12.78 -7.15 10.64
N GLN A 295 13.19 -8.10 11.47
CA GLN A 295 14.48 -8.07 12.14
C GLN A 295 15.65 -8.25 11.16
N SER A 296 15.46 -9.09 10.13
CA SER A 296 16.41 -9.24 9.01
C SER A 296 16.61 -7.94 8.24
N LEU A 297 15.55 -7.17 7.99
CA LEU A 297 15.64 -5.85 7.36
C LEU A 297 16.35 -4.84 8.27
N ILE A 298 16.03 -4.79 9.57
CA ILE A 298 16.68 -3.90 10.53
C ILE A 298 18.20 -4.16 10.57
N GLU A 299 18.60 -5.43 10.68
CA GLU A 299 20.01 -5.82 10.67
C GLU A 299 20.72 -5.34 9.40
N TRP A 300 20.09 -5.51 8.23
CA TRP A 300 20.64 -5.08 6.96
C TRP A 300 20.75 -3.55 6.83
N ILE A 301 19.71 -2.82 7.27
CA ILE A 301 19.68 -1.35 7.32
C ILE A 301 20.80 -0.80 8.22
N ASP A 302 21.06 -1.47 9.34
CA ASP A 302 22.11 -1.10 10.30
C ASP A 302 23.53 -1.46 9.83
N GLY A 303 23.69 -1.91 8.58
CA GLY A 303 24.98 -2.23 7.95
C GLY A 303 25.43 -3.67 8.16
N GLY A 304 24.58 -4.52 8.72
CA GLY A 304 24.80 -5.96 8.85
C GLY A 304 24.56 -6.73 7.55
N THR A 305 24.79 -8.04 7.61
CA THR A 305 24.52 -8.99 6.53
C THR A 305 23.91 -10.24 7.12
N ASN A 306 23.01 -10.90 6.39
CA ASN A 306 22.42 -12.16 6.81
C ASN A 306 22.17 -13.08 5.61
N VAL A 307 21.53 -14.22 5.88
CA VAL A 307 21.27 -15.24 4.86
C VAL A 307 20.42 -14.75 3.69
N LYS A 308 19.65 -13.67 3.87
CA LYS A 308 18.84 -13.02 2.83
C LYS A 308 19.58 -11.86 2.17
N HIS A 309 20.33 -11.10 2.96
CA HIS A 309 21.09 -9.94 2.51
C HIS A 309 22.59 -10.16 2.69
N LEU A 310 23.22 -10.80 1.69
CA LEU A 310 24.64 -11.19 1.75
C LEU A 310 25.62 -10.00 1.64
N ASN A 311 25.16 -8.86 1.12
CA ASN A 311 25.95 -7.64 0.97
C ASN A 311 25.30 -6.52 1.79
N PRO A 312 26.07 -5.74 2.57
CA PRO A 312 25.52 -4.66 3.37
C PRO A 312 25.06 -3.51 2.47
N LEU A 313 24.09 -2.72 2.95
CA LEU A 313 23.80 -1.41 2.37
C LEU A 313 25.02 -0.50 2.49
N ARG A 314 25.16 0.42 1.54
CA ARG A 314 26.27 1.38 1.49
C ARG A 314 25.90 2.73 2.10
N TRP A 315 24.62 2.93 2.41
CA TRP A 315 24.05 4.20 2.87
C TRP A 315 24.29 5.33 1.86
N VAL A 316 23.92 5.04 0.61
CA VAL A 316 23.96 5.99 -0.51
C VAL A 316 22.63 5.98 -1.26
N ASP A 317 22.30 7.05 -1.98
CA ASP A 317 21.00 7.19 -2.66
C ASP A 317 20.64 6.03 -3.59
N SER A 318 21.63 5.35 -4.19
CA SER A 318 21.36 4.18 -5.04
C SER A 318 20.77 2.98 -4.29
N ASP A 319 20.89 2.95 -2.95
CA ASP A 319 20.28 1.92 -2.10
C ASP A 319 18.76 2.09 -1.98
N ALA A 320 18.23 3.30 -2.22
CA ALA A 320 16.82 3.66 -2.11
C ALA A 320 15.90 2.64 -2.80
N ASN A 321 16.17 2.40 -4.09
CA ASN A 321 15.37 1.48 -4.89
C ASN A 321 15.51 0.03 -4.40
N VAL A 322 16.72 -0.39 -4.01
CA VAL A 322 16.98 -1.78 -3.58
C VAL A 322 16.27 -2.08 -2.26
N LEU A 323 16.39 -1.18 -1.29
CA LEU A 323 15.73 -1.31 0.00
C LEU A 323 14.21 -1.23 -0.13
N GLY A 324 13.70 -0.25 -0.87
CA GLY A 324 12.26 -0.10 -1.09
C GLY A 324 11.65 -1.33 -1.77
N LEU A 325 12.38 -1.94 -2.71
CA LEU A 325 11.98 -3.18 -3.36
C LEU A 325 11.93 -4.36 -2.41
N ASP A 326 12.94 -4.51 -1.54
CA ASP A 326 12.95 -5.60 -0.57
C ASP A 326 11.77 -5.44 0.39
N ILE A 327 11.60 -4.26 0.98
CA ILE A 327 10.46 -3.93 1.87
C ILE A 327 9.13 -4.28 1.20
N GLU A 328 8.91 -3.89 -0.05
CA GLU A 328 7.66 -4.15 -0.78
C GLU A 328 7.39 -5.66 -0.98
N LYS A 329 8.44 -6.41 -1.32
CA LYS A 329 8.36 -7.81 -1.77
C LYS A 329 8.40 -8.82 -0.63
N THR A 330 9.09 -8.49 0.45
CA THR A 330 9.25 -9.34 1.63
C THR A 330 8.21 -8.94 2.68
N LEU A 331 8.56 -7.99 3.54
CA LEU A 331 7.80 -7.62 4.73
C LEU A 331 6.38 -7.14 4.40
N HIS A 332 6.24 -6.12 3.54
CA HIS A 332 4.96 -5.56 3.11
C HIS A 332 3.99 -6.63 2.62
N LYS A 333 4.44 -7.48 1.70
CA LYS A 333 3.65 -8.56 1.10
C LYS A 333 3.24 -9.60 2.15
N PHE A 334 4.15 -10.00 3.02
CA PHE A 334 3.86 -10.97 4.08
C PHE A 334 2.84 -10.41 5.06
N GLY A 335 3.01 -9.17 5.51
CA GLY A 335 2.08 -8.52 6.44
C GLY A 335 0.69 -8.34 5.84
N HIS A 336 0.57 -7.94 4.56
CA HIS A 336 -0.74 -7.90 3.89
C HIS A 336 -1.40 -9.27 3.84
N LYS A 337 -0.66 -10.37 3.62
CA LYS A 337 -1.24 -11.72 3.68
C LYS A 337 -1.78 -12.04 5.07
N LEU A 338 -1.00 -11.79 6.13
CA LEU A 338 -1.47 -12.02 7.50
C LEU A 338 -2.70 -11.15 7.83
N LEU A 339 -2.65 -9.85 7.53
CA LEU A 339 -3.73 -8.92 7.83
C LEU A 339 -5.01 -9.20 7.02
N SER A 340 -4.88 -9.66 5.77
CA SER A 340 -6.03 -9.98 4.89
C SER A 340 -6.85 -11.16 5.41
N TYR A 341 -6.18 -12.07 6.12
CA TYR A 341 -6.76 -13.30 6.65
C TYR A 341 -6.79 -13.32 8.18
N ILE A 342 -6.67 -12.15 8.82
CA ILE A 342 -6.68 -12.01 10.28
C ILE A 342 -7.96 -12.55 10.93
N MET A 343 -9.03 -12.78 10.16
CA MET A 343 -10.27 -13.41 10.66
C MET A 343 -10.26 -14.94 10.57
N HIS A 344 -9.19 -15.56 10.09
CA HIS A 344 -9.05 -17.00 10.21
C HIS A 344 -8.97 -17.43 11.69
N PRO A 345 -9.45 -18.63 12.05
CA PRO A 345 -10.20 -19.56 11.22
C PRO A 345 -11.72 -19.28 11.15
N TYR A 346 -12.23 -18.20 11.74
CA TYR A 346 -13.68 -17.87 11.70
C TYR A 346 -14.22 -17.73 10.28
N THR A 347 -13.36 -17.31 9.35
CA THR A 347 -13.68 -17.06 7.94
C THR A 347 -13.01 -18.08 7.00
N ILE A 348 -12.76 -19.33 7.44
CA ILE A 348 -12.27 -20.38 6.52
C ILE A 348 -13.27 -20.55 5.37
N GLY A 349 -12.79 -20.45 4.13
CA GLY A 349 -13.61 -20.56 2.91
C GLY A 349 -14.32 -19.27 2.49
N TYR A 350 -14.18 -18.20 3.27
CA TYR A 350 -14.62 -16.85 2.91
C TYR A 350 -13.51 -16.11 2.17
N PRO A 351 -13.86 -15.06 1.40
CA PRO A 351 -12.86 -14.26 0.73
C PRO A 351 -11.99 -13.46 1.72
N PRO A 352 -10.81 -12.97 1.30
CA PRO A 352 -9.97 -12.10 2.11
C PRO A 352 -10.60 -10.73 2.41
N SER A 353 -10.09 -10.04 3.45
CA SER A 353 -10.45 -8.65 3.77
C SER A 353 -9.95 -7.63 2.73
N VAL A 354 -10.36 -6.38 2.87
CA VAL A 354 -9.98 -5.28 1.96
C VAL A 354 -8.46 -5.10 1.84
N LEU A 355 -7.70 -5.55 2.84
CA LEU A 355 -6.24 -5.44 2.89
C LEU A 355 -5.53 -6.34 1.87
N THR A 356 -6.25 -7.20 1.15
CA THR A 356 -5.66 -8.07 0.12
C THR A 356 -5.34 -7.35 -1.18
N GLY A 357 -5.95 -6.19 -1.43
CA GLY A 357 -6.00 -5.60 -2.75
C GLY A 357 -5.94 -4.08 -2.72
N ALA A 358 -5.25 -3.51 -3.69
CA ALA A 358 -5.07 -2.07 -3.85
C ALA A 358 -6.39 -1.29 -3.94
N ARG A 359 -7.42 -1.88 -4.57
CA ARG A 359 -8.73 -1.23 -4.74
C ARG A 359 -9.41 -0.80 -3.44
N ALA A 360 -9.17 -1.52 -2.34
CA ALA A 360 -9.91 -1.33 -1.10
C ALA A 360 -9.02 -1.19 0.15
N GLY A 361 -7.72 -1.50 0.06
CA GLY A 361 -6.83 -1.59 1.22
C GLY A 361 -6.79 -0.32 2.06
N ILE A 362 -6.76 0.87 1.44
CA ILE A 362 -6.67 2.16 2.14
C ILE A 362 -7.95 2.53 2.92
N ARG A 363 -9.02 1.73 2.80
CA ARG A 363 -10.26 1.92 3.57
C ARG A 363 -10.10 1.51 5.03
N ASP A 364 -9.27 0.51 5.32
CA ASP A 364 -9.04 -0.01 6.68
C ASP A 364 -7.99 0.86 7.42
N PRO A 365 -8.29 1.40 8.62
CA PRO A 365 -7.32 2.13 9.44
C PRO A 365 -5.99 1.39 9.66
N VAL A 366 -6.00 0.05 9.73
CA VAL A 366 -4.78 -0.74 9.95
C VAL A 366 -3.82 -0.66 8.77
N PHE A 367 -4.29 -0.32 7.57
CA PHE A 367 -3.43 -0.05 6.41
C PHE A 367 -2.38 1.00 6.74
N PHE A 368 -2.79 2.13 7.34
CA PHE A 368 -1.89 3.23 7.66
C PHE A 368 -0.94 2.88 8.81
N ARG A 369 -1.40 2.08 9.79
CA ARG A 369 -0.52 1.60 10.87
C ARG A 369 0.55 0.65 10.35
N TRP A 370 0.18 -0.22 9.40
CA TRP A 370 1.08 -1.13 8.72
C TRP A 370 2.09 -0.38 7.86
N HIS A 371 1.62 0.51 6.98
CA HIS A 371 2.48 1.30 6.10
C HIS A 371 3.38 2.28 6.86
N ARG A 372 2.95 2.82 8.02
CA ARG A 372 3.84 3.60 8.89
C ARG A 372 5.03 2.77 9.38
N GLN A 373 4.83 1.49 9.73
CA GLN A 373 5.94 0.61 10.14
C GLN A 373 6.95 0.39 9.00
N LEU A 374 6.47 0.22 7.77
CA LEU A 374 7.31 0.09 6.58
C LEU A 374 8.09 1.37 6.29
N ASP A 375 7.41 2.51 6.39
CA ASP A 375 8.00 3.84 6.20
C ASP A 375 9.06 4.16 7.27
N ASP A 376 8.83 3.75 8.52
CA ASP A 376 9.78 3.91 9.63
C ASP A 376 11.08 3.10 9.41
N LEU A 377 11.00 1.91 8.77
CA LEU A 377 12.19 1.15 8.37
C LEU A 377 12.99 1.89 7.28
N TYR A 378 12.31 2.44 6.29
CA TYR A 378 12.98 3.22 5.25
C TYR A 378 13.57 4.53 5.80
N LEU A 379 12.86 5.21 6.69
CA LEU A 379 13.36 6.39 7.40
C LEU A 379 14.60 6.05 8.24
N ARG A 380 14.65 4.87 8.87
CA ARG A 380 15.84 4.41 9.59
C ARG A 380 17.07 4.37 8.67
N TRP A 381 16.92 3.88 7.44
CA TRP A 381 17.98 3.95 6.43
C TRP A 381 18.33 5.39 6.03
N GLN A 382 17.34 6.25 5.78
CA GLN A 382 17.58 7.67 5.44
C GLN A 382 18.37 8.40 6.53
N ASN A 383 18.18 8.03 7.81
CA ASN A 383 18.93 8.59 8.92
C ASN A 383 20.44 8.32 8.85
N TYR A 384 20.89 7.31 8.10
CA TYR A 384 22.31 7.05 7.86
C TYR A 384 22.92 7.89 6.72
N LEU A 385 22.11 8.53 5.87
CA LEU A 385 22.60 9.33 4.73
C LEU A 385 23.25 10.66 5.16
N GLY A 386 22.97 11.11 6.39
CA GLY A 386 23.33 12.44 6.88
C GLY A 386 22.57 13.58 6.16
N PRO A 387 22.70 14.84 6.62
CA PRO A 387 22.03 15.97 5.99
C PRO A 387 22.46 16.22 4.55
N SER A 388 21.54 16.74 3.73
CA SER A 388 21.84 17.15 2.36
C SER A 388 22.88 18.27 2.30
N ASP A 389 23.82 18.17 1.36
CA ASP A 389 24.66 19.28 0.93
C ASP A 389 24.10 19.89 -0.35
N PHE A 390 23.56 21.10 -0.24
CA PHE A 390 22.95 21.82 -1.36
C PHE A 390 23.95 22.64 -2.17
N HIS A 391 25.23 22.72 -1.79
CA HIS A 391 26.20 23.64 -2.41
C HIS A 391 26.31 23.47 -3.94
N HIS A 392 26.27 22.22 -4.42
CA HIS A 392 26.38 21.92 -5.85
C HIS A 392 25.04 21.93 -6.59
N ASP A 393 23.95 22.11 -5.86
CA ASP A 393 22.61 21.81 -6.34
C ASP A 393 21.64 22.99 -6.24
N ALA A 394 21.90 23.91 -5.31
CA ALA A 394 21.28 25.22 -5.26
C ALA A 394 21.86 26.07 -6.41
N PRO A 395 21.08 26.39 -7.44
CA PRO A 395 21.56 27.24 -8.52
C PRO A 395 21.72 28.68 -8.00
N ASN A 396 22.50 29.50 -8.71
CA ASN A 396 22.60 30.94 -8.46
C ASN A 396 21.34 31.68 -8.95
N VAL A 397 20.20 31.27 -8.40
CA VAL A 397 18.88 31.85 -8.64
C VAL A 397 18.28 32.21 -7.30
N THR A 398 17.85 33.46 -7.17
CA THR A 398 17.29 34.00 -5.94
C THR A 398 15.77 33.95 -5.95
N ILE A 399 15.19 33.47 -4.86
CA ILE A 399 13.76 33.59 -4.50
C ILE A 399 13.65 34.02 -3.03
N ARG A 400 12.80 35.00 -2.73
CA ARG A 400 12.54 35.50 -1.37
C ARG A 400 11.18 35.00 -0.86
N THR A 401 10.95 35.05 0.45
CA THR A 401 9.62 34.75 1.03
C THR A 401 8.50 35.62 0.45
N THR A 402 8.78 36.90 0.15
CA THR A 402 7.85 37.83 -0.51
C THR A 402 7.67 37.57 -2.01
N ASP A 403 8.42 36.63 -2.58
CA ASP A 403 8.33 36.26 -4.00
C ASP A 403 7.40 35.08 -4.25
N ILE A 404 6.94 34.40 -3.19
CA ILE A 404 5.84 33.44 -3.26
C ILE A 404 4.53 34.23 -3.14
N ILE A 405 3.88 34.49 -4.27
CA ILE A 405 2.60 35.20 -4.32
C ILE A 405 1.51 34.19 -4.68
N LEU A 406 0.52 34.06 -3.79
CA LEU A 406 -0.64 33.19 -3.99
C LEU A 406 -1.87 34.05 -4.29
N THR A 407 -2.64 33.66 -5.30
CA THR A 407 -3.93 34.29 -5.62
C THR A 407 -4.98 33.25 -5.96
N PHE A 408 -6.22 33.45 -5.52
CA PHE A 408 -7.34 32.62 -5.94
C PHE A 408 -7.80 32.94 -7.36
N THR A 409 -8.17 31.91 -8.12
CA THR A 409 -8.56 32.03 -9.53
C THR A 409 -9.78 32.95 -9.73
N ASP A 410 -10.80 32.84 -8.89
CA ASP A 410 -12.00 33.68 -8.96
C ASP A 410 -11.73 35.16 -8.59
N VAL A 411 -10.68 35.43 -7.81
CA VAL A 411 -10.20 36.78 -7.54
C VAL A 411 -9.47 37.33 -8.77
N LEU A 412 -8.64 36.50 -9.43
CA LEU A 412 -7.98 36.88 -10.69
C LEU A 412 -8.99 37.24 -11.78
N PHE A 413 -10.05 36.45 -11.96
CA PHE A 413 -11.11 36.74 -12.93
C PHE A 413 -11.81 38.08 -12.70
N LYS A 414 -11.94 38.52 -11.45
CA LYS A 414 -12.54 39.83 -11.14
C LYS A 414 -11.62 40.99 -11.49
N VAL A 415 -10.30 40.82 -11.38
CA VAL A 415 -9.33 41.90 -11.60
C VAL A 415 -8.79 41.95 -13.03
N TYR A 416 -8.74 40.80 -13.71
CA TYR A 416 -8.21 40.69 -15.06
C TYR A 416 -8.94 39.58 -15.86
N PRO A 417 -10.22 39.80 -16.27
CA PRO A 417 -11.07 38.76 -16.86
C PRO A 417 -10.48 38.04 -18.08
N ASP A 418 -9.66 38.73 -18.87
CA ASP A 418 -9.05 38.19 -20.09
C ASP A 418 -7.79 37.35 -19.83
N GLY A 419 -7.32 37.26 -18.58
CA GLY A 419 -6.04 36.60 -18.24
C GLY A 419 -5.98 35.11 -18.51
N GLN A 420 -7.12 34.44 -18.66
CA GLN A 420 -7.11 33.03 -19.05
C GLN A 420 -6.57 32.83 -20.48
N LYS A 421 -6.64 33.83 -21.35
CA LYS A 421 -6.18 33.72 -22.75
C LYS A 421 -4.67 33.50 -22.89
N ASP A 422 -3.91 33.96 -21.90
CA ASP A 422 -2.46 33.91 -21.86
C ASP A 422 -1.94 33.21 -20.58
N GLU A 423 -2.80 32.42 -19.92
CA GLU A 423 -2.47 31.71 -18.68
C GLU A 423 -1.92 32.67 -17.59
N TRP A 424 -2.48 33.88 -17.55
CA TRP A 424 -2.19 34.95 -16.59
C TRP A 424 -0.75 35.47 -16.65
N SER A 425 0.01 35.15 -17.70
CA SER A 425 1.41 35.51 -17.87
C SER A 425 1.62 37.03 -17.95
N GLU A 426 0.84 37.72 -18.77
CA GLU A 426 0.84 39.18 -18.93
C GLU A 426 0.42 39.87 -17.63
N PHE A 427 -0.64 39.35 -16.99
CA PHE A 427 -1.08 39.86 -15.69
C PHE A 427 0.04 39.78 -14.65
N GLY A 428 0.68 38.61 -14.51
CA GLY A 428 1.79 38.40 -13.58
C GLY A 428 2.97 39.33 -13.85
N LYS A 429 3.39 39.44 -15.12
CA LYS A 429 4.50 40.31 -15.54
C LYS A 429 4.21 41.79 -15.28
N LYS A 430 2.99 42.26 -15.59
CA LYS A 430 2.59 43.65 -15.41
C LYS A 430 2.39 44.02 -13.94
N THR A 431 1.82 43.11 -13.15
CA THR A 431 1.45 43.39 -11.76
C THR A 431 2.63 43.19 -10.82
N PHE A 432 3.34 42.08 -10.94
CA PHE A 432 4.38 41.66 -9.98
C PHE A 432 5.81 41.75 -10.55
N GLY A 433 5.97 42.01 -11.84
CA GLY A 433 7.27 42.10 -12.52
C GLY A 433 7.74 43.54 -12.79
N GLY A 434 8.77 43.69 -13.63
CA GLY A 434 9.26 44.99 -14.07
C GLY A 434 9.62 45.93 -12.91
N SER A 435 9.10 47.16 -12.93
CA SER A 435 9.30 48.14 -11.86
C SER A 435 8.71 47.70 -10.50
N ASN A 436 7.82 46.72 -10.49
CA ASN A 436 7.15 46.21 -9.30
C ASN A 436 7.84 44.97 -8.71
N PHE A 437 8.92 44.49 -9.34
CA PHE A 437 9.59 43.23 -8.97
C PHE A 437 10.07 43.20 -7.51
N ASP A 438 10.44 44.35 -6.97
CA ASP A 438 10.96 44.47 -5.59
C ASP A 438 9.94 45.06 -4.60
N ILE A 439 8.67 45.24 -5.02
CA ILE A 439 7.58 45.70 -4.15
C ILE A 439 7.01 44.52 -3.36
N ASP A 440 6.74 44.72 -2.06
CA ASP A 440 6.05 43.73 -1.23
C ASP A 440 4.53 43.83 -1.43
N PHE A 441 3.94 42.76 -1.96
CA PHE A 441 2.50 42.63 -2.22
C PHE A 441 1.76 41.87 -1.13
N THR A 442 2.39 41.50 -0.02
CA THR A 442 1.79 40.65 1.02
C THR A 442 0.47 41.22 1.56
N ASN A 443 0.31 42.54 1.60
CA ASN A 443 -0.92 43.22 2.05
C ASN A 443 -1.86 43.64 0.91
N SER A 444 -1.61 43.18 -0.32
CA SER A 444 -2.45 43.50 -1.48
C SER A 444 -3.76 42.69 -1.45
N LEU A 445 -4.86 43.29 -1.92
CA LEU A 445 -6.18 42.66 -1.95
C LEU A 445 -6.27 41.39 -2.83
N ILE A 446 -5.31 41.20 -3.75
CA ILE A 446 -5.24 40.04 -4.64
C ILE A 446 -4.24 38.98 -4.17
N VAL A 447 -3.56 39.18 -3.04
CA VAL A 447 -2.59 38.23 -2.51
C VAL A 447 -3.15 37.63 -1.22
N THR A 448 -2.99 36.31 -1.06
CA THR A 448 -3.48 35.59 0.11
C THR A 448 -2.37 34.78 0.78
N ASN A 449 -2.54 34.52 2.08
CA ASN A 449 -1.78 33.52 2.84
C ASN A 449 -2.62 32.28 3.15
N GLU A 450 -3.80 32.21 2.56
CA GLU A 450 -4.79 31.18 2.86
C GLU A 450 -4.98 30.27 1.65
N PHE A 451 -5.13 28.98 1.93
CA PHE A 451 -5.82 28.05 1.05
C PHE A 451 -7.20 27.77 1.61
N HIS A 452 -8.21 27.67 0.74
CA HIS A 452 -9.58 27.37 1.14
C HIS A 452 -9.98 26.00 0.61
N THR A 453 -10.71 25.28 1.43
CA THR A 453 -11.36 24.01 1.09
C THR A 453 -12.82 24.06 1.54
N LYS A 454 -13.63 23.14 1.02
CA LYS A 454 -14.99 22.89 1.52
C LYS A 454 -15.34 21.41 1.41
N MET A 455 -16.35 20.98 2.16
CA MET A 455 -16.95 19.66 1.98
C MET A 455 -18.09 19.78 0.96
N LYS A 456 -18.06 18.93 -0.06
CA LYS A 456 -19.11 18.78 -1.07
C LYS A 456 -19.80 17.43 -0.88
N TYR A 457 -20.99 17.31 -1.46
CA TYR A 457 -21.78 16.08 -1.46
C TYR A 457 -22.09 15.68 -2.89
N ARG A 458 -22.10 14.37 -3.18
CA ARG A 458 -22.54 13.82 -4.46
C ARG A 458 -23.12 12.43 -4.30
N GLU A 459 -23.87 11.99 -5.31
CA GLU A 459 -24.23 10.58 -5.48
C GLU A 459 -23.07 9.86 -6.20
N TYR A 460 -22.43 8.90 -5.54
CA TYR A 460 -21.44 8.01 -6.13
C TYR A 460 -22.13 6.76 -6.69
N VAL A 461 -21.66 6.31 -7.85
CA VAL A 461 -22.12 5.07 -8.50
C VAL A 461 -20.97 4.06 -8.50
N TRP A 462 -21.19 2.90 -7.89
CA TRP A 462 -20.25 1.78 -7.84
C TRP A 462 -20.24 1.00 -9.16
N ARG A 463 -19.76 1.62 -10.26
CA ARG A 463 -19.78 1.01 -11.60
C ARG A 463 -18.80 -0.16 -11.74
N GLU A 464 -17.80 -0.22 -10.87
CA GLU A 464 -16.87 -1.35 -10.76
C GLU A 464 -17.53 -2.62 -10.16
N ASP A 465 -18.67 -2.45 -9.49
CA ASP A 465 -19.35 -3.51 -8.74
C ASP A 465 -20.80 -3.72 -9.22
N LEU A 466 -21.81 -3.37 -8.42
CA LEU A 466 -23.22 -3.67 -8.68
C LEU A 466 -24.02 -2.48 -9.23
N PHE A 467 -23.34 -1.39 -9.61
CA PHE A 467 -23.98 -0.11 -9.99
C PHE A 467 -24.90 0.46 -8.91
N ASP A 468 -24.69 0.04 -7.65
CA ASP A 468 -25.34 0.64 -6.50
C ASP A 468 -24.96 2.11 -6.36
N LYS A 469 -25.82 2.85 -5.67
CA LYS A 469 -25.70 4.29 -5.48
C LYS A 469 -25.60 4.64 -4.01
N GLU A 470 -24.72 5.57 -3.67
CA GLU A 470 -24.57 6.09 -2.32
C GLU A 470 -24.34 7.60 -2.31
N ASN A 471 -24.80 8.26 -1.26
CA ASN A 471 -24.45 9.66 -1.04
C ASN A 471 -23.13 9.71 -0.28
N ILE A 472 -22.14 10.39 -0.85
CA ILE A 472 -20.84 10.61 -0.22
C ILE A 472 -20.58 12.10 0.01
N SER A 473 -19.71 12.38 0.97
CA SER A 473 -19.08 13.69 1.16
C SER A 473 -17.60 13.62 0.78
N TYR A 474 -17.07 14.66 0.15
CA TYR A 474 -15.66 14.75 -0.23
C TYR A 474 -15.15 16.18 -0.04
N VAL A 475 -13.85 16.33 0.23
CA VAL A 475 -13.20 17.64 0.31
C VAL A 475 -12.96 18.19 -1.10
N PHE A 476 -13.04 19.51 -1.28
CA PHE A 476 -12.75 20.17 -2.55
C PHE A 476 -12.00 21.50 -2.31
N PRO A 477 -10.88 21.77 -3.02
CA PRO A 477 -10.11 23.00 -2.86
C PRO A 477 -10.70 24.15 -3.68
N ARG A 478 -10.44 25.38 -3.23
CA ARG A 478 -10.61 26.59 -4.06
C ARG A 478 -9.39 26.73 -4.98
N ASP A 479 -9.62 26.85 -6.28
CA ASP A 479 -8.54 26.99 -7.26
C ASP A 479 -7.64 28.21 -6.99
N TRP A 480 -6.33 28.02 -7.14
CA TRP A 480 -5.32 29.06 -6.92
C TRP A 480 -4.23 29.05 -7.99
N HIS A 481 -3.45 30.13 -8.00
CA HIS A 481 -2.28 30.32 -8.83
C HIS A 481 -1.07 30.68 -7.97
N TYR A 482 0.09 30.16 -8.36
CA TYR A 482 1.40 30.64 -7.94
C TYR A 482 1.88 31.72 -8.90
N PHE A 483 2.30 32.87 -8.36
CA PHE A 483 3.15 33.83 -9.05
C PHE A 483 4.50 33.83 -8.32
N LEU A 484 5.52 33.23 -8.93
CA LEU A 484 6.85 33.08 -8.35
C LEU A 484 7.79 34.09 -9.00
N ARG A 485 8.30 35.04 -8.22
CA ARG A 485 9.35 35.96 -8.70
C ARG A 485 10.71 35.33 -8.50
N VAL A 486 11.53 35.29 -9.55
CA VAL A 486 12.89 34.75 -9.48
C VAL A 486 13.88 35.64 -10.21
N THR A 487 15.10 35.69 -9.68
CA THR A 487 16.23 36.39 -10.30
C THR A 487 17.31 35.37 -10.63
N ASN A 488 17.70 35.28 -11.90
CA ASN A 488 18.93 34.60 -12.29
C ASN A 488 20.11 35.53 -12.02
N GLU A 489 20.99 35.18 -11.09
CA GLU A 489 22.10 36.05 -10.66
C GLU A 489 23.33 35.93 -11.56
N VAL A 490 23.31 35.01 -12.53
CA VAL A 490 24.45 34.75 -13.41
C VAL A 490 24.19 35.25 -14.83
N ASN A 491 25.28 35.68 -15.49
CA ASN A 491 25.28 36.03 -16.90
C ASN A 491 25.36 34.78 -17.80
N ALA A 492 24.49 33.80 -17.53
CA ALA A 492 24.36 32.56 -18.27
C ALA A 492 22.91 32.04 -18.16
N THR A 493 22.46 31.27 -19.15
CA THR A 493 21.18 30.58 -19.08
C THR A 493 21.20 29.58 -17.93
N SER A 494 20.15 29.59 -17.10
CA SER A 494 20.00 28.67 -15.98
C SER A 494 18.78 27.77 -16.20
N ILE A 495 18.97 26.47 -16.07
CA ILE A 495 17.88 25.49 -16.12
C ILE A 495 17.56 25.09 -14.69
N ILE A 496 16.33 25.33 -14.25
CA ILE A 496 15.94 25.13 -12.85
C ILE A 496 14.69 24.26 -12.72
N THR A 497 14.57 23.59 -11.58
CA THR A 497 13.37 22.86 -11.18
C THR A 497 12.81 23.46 -9.89
N PHE A 498 11.56 23.90 -9.93
CA PHE A 498 10.79 24.28 -8.75
C PHE A 498 10.26 23.02 -8.08
N ARG A 499 10.35 22.98 -6.74
CA ARG A 499 9.84 21.90 -5.90
C ARG A 499 9.05 22.53 -4.77
N ILE A 500 7.74 22.29 -4.74
CA ILE A 500 6.80 22.96 -3.85
C ILE A 500 6.20 21.96 -2.88
N PHE A 501 6.38 22.20 -1.58
CA PHE A 501 5.84 21.35 -0.52
C PHE A 501 5.10 22.17 0.53
N ILE A 502 4.18 21.51 1.24
CA ILE A 502 3.57 22.03 2.46
C ILE A 502 3.68 21.00 3.59
N VAL A 503 3.62 21.47 4.84
CA VAL A 503 3.60 20.60 6.02
C VAL A 503 2.80 21.29 7.13
N PRO A 504 2.00 20.56 7.93
CA PRO A 504 1.43 21.12 9.15
C PRO A 504 2.55 21.68 10.02
N GLU A 505 2.41 22.88 10.58
CA GLU A 505 3.49 23.56 11.32
C GLU A 505 4.07 22.68 12.45
N ILE A 506 3.22 21.91 13.13
CA ILE A 506 3.62 20.97 14.19
C ILE A 506 4.53 19.82 13.70
N PHE A 507 4.55 19.54 12.41
CA PHE A 507 5.38 18.50 11.79
C PHE A 507 6.52 19.06 10.94
N ALA A 508 6.81 20.37 10.99
CA ALA A 508 7.79 20.99 10.11
C ALA A 508 9.20 20.38 10.22
N ASP A 509 9.59 19.92 11.41
CA ASP A 509 10.88 19.24 11.66
C ASP A 509 10.85 17.73 11.34
N SER A 510 9.79 17.22 10.70
CA SER A 510 9.71 15.83 10.25
C SER A 510 9.82 15.71 8.74
N THR A 511 10.88 15.05 8.28
CA THR A 511 11.18 14.80 6.86
C THR A 511 10.10 13.98 6.14
N ILE A 512 9.36 13.14 6.85
CA ILE A 512 8.36 12.24 6.26
C ILE A 512 6.94 12.84 6.17
N HIS A 513 6.71 14.04 6.71
CA HIS A 513 5.38 14.68 6.73
C HIS A 513 5.22 15.81 5.70
N TRP A 514 6.28 16.15 4.96
CA TRP A 514 6.19 17.14 3.88
C TRP A 514 5.40 16.58 2.70
N ILE A 515 4.31 17.26 2.37
CA ILE A 515 3.38 16.95 1.29
C ILE A 515 3.84 17.67 0.04
N GLU A 516 4.15 16.94 -1.02
CA GLU A 516 4.48 17.53 -2.32
C GLU A 516 3.21 18.08 -2.97
N LEU A 517 3.21 19.37 -3.29
CA LEU A 517 2.13 20.03 -4.02
C LEU A 517 2.44 20.11 -5.50
N ASP A 518 3.70 20.34 -5.88
CA ASP A 518 4.05 20.54 -7.28
C ASP A 518 5.55 20.45 -7.53
N LYS A 519 5.90 20.18 -8.79
CA LYS A 519 7.25 20.25 -9.31
C LYS A 519 7.24 20.52 -10.81
N PHE A 520 8.08 21.45 -11.26
CA PHE A 520 8.12 21.82 -12.68
C PHE A 520 9.42 22.55 -13.05
N LYS A 521 9.77 22.47 -14.33
CA LYS A 521 11.02 22.98 -14.87
C LYS A 521 10.84 24.33 -15.58
N ARG A 522 11.84 25.20 -15.49
CA ARG A 522 11.92 26.48 -16.20
C ARG A 522 13.35 26.77 -16.68
N ILE A 523 13.45 27.54 -17.76
CA ILE A 523 14.71 28.02 -18.31
C ILE A 523 14.73 29.53 -18.15
N LEU A 524 15.72 30.04 -17.43
CA LEU A 524 15.93 31.47 -17.18
C LEU A 524 17.03 32.02 -18.08
N GLN A 525 16.80 33.19 -18.65
CA GLN A 525 17.78 33.93 -19.45
C GLN A 525 18.87 34.55 -18.55
N PRO A 526 20.06 34.89 -19.11
CA PRO A 526 21.12 35.57 -18.37
C PRO A 526 20.61 36.83 -17.66
N LEU A 527 20.91 36.95 -16.35
CA LEU A 527 20.55 38.10 -15.51
C LEU A 527 19.03 38.42 -15.49
N GLU A 528 18.18 37.45 -15.81
CA GLU A 528 16.73 37.65 -15.91
C GLU A 528 16.09 37.85 -14.54
N LYS A 529 15.25 38.88 -14.43
CA LYS A 529 14.25 39.05 -13.36
C LYS A 529 12.87 38.80 -13.93
N THR A 530 12.19 37.75 -13.48
CA THR A 530 10.94 37.30 -14.12
C THR A 530 9.90 36.80 -13.13
N VAL A 531 8.65 36.77 -13.58
CA VAL A 531 7.49 36.24 -12.86
C VAL A 531 7.03 34.99 -13.55
N ILE A 532 7.05 33.87 -12.84
CA ILE A 532 6.58 32.58 -13.33
C ILE A 532 5.19 32.33 -12.75
N VAL A 533 4.24 32.09 -13.65
CA VAL A 533 2.86 31.76 -13.27
C VAL A 533 2.66 30.25 -13.34
N ARG A 534 1.91 29.70 -12.39
CA ARG A 534 1.49 28.31 -12.41
C ARG A 534 0.14 28.10 -11.74
N GLU A 535 -0.79 27.53 -12.48
CA GLU A 535 -2.11 27.09 -12.01
C GLU A 535 -1.99 25.83 -11.13
N ALA A 536 -2.82 25.73 -10.10
CA ALA A 536 -2.86 24.56 -9.21
C ALA A 536 -3.16 23.25 -9.97
N ASP A 537 -4.03 23.32 -10.97
CA ASP A 537 -4.43 22.17 -11.78
C ASP A 537 -3.41 21.79 -12.85
N LYS A 538 -2.22 22.42 -12.88
CA LYS A 538 -1.01 22.00 -13.62
C LYS A 538 -0.03 21.20 -12.76
N SER A 539 -0.33 21.00 -11.47
CA SER A 539 0.50 20.18 -10.56
C SER A 539 0.83 18.80 -11.11
N ILE A 540 2.10 18.37 -11.07
CA ILE A 540 2.47 17.02 -11.55
C ILE A 540 2.09 15.88 -10.59
N ILE A 541 1.54 16.21 -9.42
CA ILE A 541 1.17 15.26 -8.37
C ILE A 541 -0.22 14.65 -8.64
N ILE A 542 -1.09 15.43 -9.28
CA ILE A 542 -2.47 15.01 -9.52
C ILE A 542 -2.62 14.18 -10.79
N ARG A 543 -3.72 13.43 -10.91
CA ARG A 543 -4.14 12.86 -12.20
C ARG A 543 -4.33 13.99 -13.22
N LYS A 544 -3.81 13.78 -14.43
CA LYS A 544 -4.00 14.69 -15.58
C LYS A 544 -4.85 14.06 -16.67
N PRO A 545 -5.88 14.75 -17.18
CA PRO A 545 -6.36 16.08 -16.75
C PRO A 545 -6.95 16.04 -15.33
N ALA A 546 -6.94 17.20 -14.65
CA ALA A 546 -7.50 17.36 -13.32
C ALA A 546 -9.00 17.02 -13.32
N GLN A 547 -9.41 16.17 -12.38
CA GLN A 547 -10.83 15.84 -12.21
C GLN A 547 -11.47 16.91 -11.30
N LYS A 548 -12.44 17.63 -11.85
CA LYS A 548 -13.05 18.83 -11.27
C LYS A 548 -14.58 18.73 -11.19
N THR A 549 -15.19 17.83 -11.97
CA THR A 549 -16.63 17.57 -11.98
C THR A 549 -16.95 16.13 -11.58
N GLU A 550 -18.21 15.87 -11.19
CA GLU A 550 -18.67 14.54 -10.78
C GLU A 550 -18.50 13.50 -11.89
N SER A 551 -18.81 13.84 -13.15
CA SER A 551 -18.57 12.97 -14.30
C SER A 551 -17.10 12.58 -14.41
N GLN A 552 -16.20 13.57 -14.28
CA GLN A 552 -14.76 13.32 -14.38
C GLN A 552 -14.26 12.39 -13.28
N PHE A 553 -14.80 12.46 -12.06
CA PHE A 553 -14.46 11.54 -10.97
C PHE A 553 -14.85 10.09 -11.26
N ASP A 554 -15.94 9.86 -11.98
CA ASP A 554 -16.46 8.51 -12.26
C ASP A 554 -15.84 7.85 -13.51
N GLU A 555 -15.10 8.62 -14.31
CA GLU A 555 -14.41 8.15 -15.52
C GLU A 555 -13.19 7.26 -15.23
N SER A 556 -12.59 7.36 -14.04
CA SER A 556 -11.41 6.56 -13.67
C SER A 556 -11.72 5.22 -13.02
N GLN A 557 -12.98 4.81 -12.88
CA GLN A 557 -13.30 3.49 -12.33
C GLN A 557 -12.82 2.36 -13.26
N ILE A 558 -12.10 1.36 -12.72
CA ILE A 558 -11.74 0.15 -13.46
C ILE A 558 -12.94 -0.81 -13.45
N ILE A 559 -13.81 -0.66 -14.45
CA ILE A 559 -15.04 -1.46 -14.57
C ILE A 559 -14.78 -2.83 -15.22
N PRO A 560 -15.70 -3.82 -15.08
CA PRO A 560 -15.53 -5.16 -15.66
C PRO A 560 -15.21 -5.18 -17.16
N ASP A 561 -15.82 -4.28 -17.96
CA ASP A 561 -15.54 -4.17 -19.39
C ASP A 561 -14.08 -3.79 -19.66
N VAL A 562 -13.52 -2.88 -18.85
CA VAL A 562 -12.11 -2.47 -18.93
C VAL A 562 -11.21 -3.66 -18.54
N ILE A 563 -11.56 -4.37 -17.47
CA ILE A 563 -10.85 -5.58 -17.02
C ILE A 563 -10.83 -6.65 -18.12
N ALA A 564 -11.94 -6.86 -18.82
CA ALA A 564 -12.02 -7.81 -19.93
C ALA A 564 -11.00 -7.47 -21.05
N THR A 565 -10.70 -6.19 -21.27
CA THR A 565 -9.67 -5.77 -22.24
C THR A 565 -8.24 -6.09 -21.82
N PHE A 566 -7.99 -6.49 -20.58
CA PHE A 566 -6.65 -6.85 -20.09
C PHE A 566 -6.24 -8.27 -20.45
N SER A 567 -7.20 -9.17 -20.75
CA SER A 567 -6.97 -10.60 -20.95
C SER A 567 -5.91 -10.98 -22.01
N PRO A 568 -5.66 -10.20 -23.10
CA PRO A 568 -4.55 -10.47 -24.01
C PRO A 568 -3.28 -9.66 -23.70
N LEU A 569 -3.30 -8.73 -22.75
CA LEU A 569 -2.24 -7.76 -22.53
C LEU A 569 -1.20 -8.26 -21.53
N THR A 570 0.07 -7.93 -21.78
CA THR A 570 1.11 -8.08 -20.77
C THR A 570 0.91 -7.09 -19.62
N THR A 571 1.56 -7.34 -18.49
CA THR A 571 1.52 -6.39 -17.37
C THR A 571 2.06 -5.00 -17.77
N GLN A 572 3.06 -4.96 -18.65
CA GLN A 572 3.62 -3.71 -19.17
C GLN A 572 2.60 -2.94 -20.00
N ASN A 573 1.91 -3.63 -20.91
CA ASN A 573 0.85 -3.01 -21.72
C ASN A 573 -0.31 -2.50 -20.86
N ILE A 574 -0.66 -3.19 -19.77
CA ILE A 574 -1.69 -2.73 -18.82
C ILE A 574 -1.20 -1.47 -18.10
N SER A 575 0.04 -1.46 -17.63
CA SER A 575 0.66 -0.30 -16.97
C SER A 575 0.63 0.94 -17.86
N GLU A 576 1.12 0.85 -19.10
CA GLU A 576 1.12 1.97 -20.04
C GLU A 576 -0.30 2.43 -20.40
N LYS A 577 -1.24 1.48 -20.58
CA LYS A 577 -2.64 1.78 -20.91
C LYS A 577 -3.35 2.56 -19.79
N LEU A 578 -3.03 2.26 -18.53
CA LEU A 578 -3.66 2.87 -17.36
C LEU A 578 -2.90 4.08 -16.81
N PHE A 579 -1.74 4.41 -17.37
CA PHE A 579 -0.86 5.47 -16.86
C PHE A 579 -1.59 6.81 -16.68
N CYS A 580 -2.36 7.25 -17.69
CA CYS A 580 -3.07 8.53 -17.64
C CYS A 580 -4.18 8.57 -16.56
N ASN A 581 -4.66 7.41 -16.08
CA ASN A 581 -5.64 7.33 -15.00
C ASN A 581 -4.98 7.32 -13.61
N CYS A 582 -3.66 7.18 -13.52
CA CYS A 582 -2.91 7.22 -12.28
C CYS A 582 -2.51 8.65 -11.90
N GLY A 583 -2.86 9.07 -10.70
CA GLY A 583 -2.37 10.29 -10.07
C GLY A 583 -3.24 10.69 -8.89
N TRP A 584 -2.72 11.55 -8.00
CA TRP A 584 -3.46 11.97 -6.82
C TRP A 584 -4.77 12.68 -7.21
N PRO A 585 -5.89 12.50 -6.46
CA PRO A 585 -7.13 13.20 -6.77
C PRO A 585 -6.97 14.72 -6.60
N TYR A 586 -7.35 15.50 -7.62
CA TYR A 586 -7.24 16.97 -7.55
C TYR A 586 -7.99 17.54 -6.36
N HIS A 587 -9.20 17.03 -6.08
CA HIS A 587 -10.01 17.51 -4.97
C HIS A 587 -9.41 17.24 -3.58
N MET A 588 -8.40 16.38 -3.49
CA MET A 588 -7.66 16.08 -2.26
C MET A 588 -6.22 16.60 -2.27
N ILE A 589 -5.86 17.49 -3.22
CA ILE A 589 -4.49 18.03 -3.32
C ILE A 589 -4.08 18.81 -2.06
N LEU A 590 -5.05 19.38 -1.33
CA LEU A 590 -4.86 20.00 -0.02
C LEU A 590 -5.57 19.17 1.07
N PRO A 591 -5.01 19.10 2.29
CA PRO A 591 -5.76 18.66 3.47
C PRO A 591 -7.02 19.51 3.69
N ARG A 592 -8.03 18.96 4.38
CA ARG A 592 -9.31 19.63 4.64
C ARG A 592 -9.16 20.94 5.41
N GLY A 593 -8.19 21.05 6.31
CA GLY A 593 -8.08 22.20 7.20
C GLY A 593 -9.19 22.23 8.27
N THR A 594 -9.20 23.31 9.05
CA THR A 594 -10.15 23.53 10.16
C THR A 594 -11.03 24.75 9.88
N LYS A 595 -12.19 24.82 10.55
CA LYS A 595 -13.07 25.99 10.49
C LYS A 595 -12.45 27.17 11.27
N GLY A 596 -13.01 28.36 11.09
CA GLY A 596 -12.60 29.55 11.83
C GLY A 596 -11.26 30.09 11.36
N GLU A 597 -10.27 30.15 12.26
CA GLU A 597 -8.93 30.66 11.96
C GLU A 597 -8.10 29.72 11.05
N GLY A 598 -8.55 28.50 10.82
CA GLY A 598 -7.81 27.50 10.03
C GLY A 598 -6.66 26.87 10.80
N ILE A 599 -5.88 26.06 10.08
CA ILE A 599 -4.71 25.36 10.62
C ILE A 599 -3.46 25.83 9.88
N LYS A 600 -2.38 26.04 10.63
CA LYS A 600 -1.13 26.58 10.12
C LYS A 600 -0.26 25.51 9.45
N PHE A 601 0.27 25.89 8.31
CA PHE A 601 1.19 25.09 7.51
C PHE A 601 2.42 25.95 7.16
N LYS A 602 3.56 25.29 6.98
CA LYS A 602 4.71 25.89 6.28
C LYS A 602 4.62 25.48 4.82
N MET A 603 4.78 26.44 3.91
CA MET A 603 4.99 26.22 2.49
C MET A 603 6.44 26.51 2.15
N ILE A 604 7.06 25.65 1.37
CA ILE A 604 8.43 25.84 0.87
C ILE A 604 8.43 25.77 -0.65
N VAL A 605 9.18 26.67 -1.26
CA VAL A 605 9.59 26.59 -2.66
C VAL A 605 11.10 26.43 -2.66
N PHE A 606 11.54 25.25 -3.05
CA PHE A 606 12.95 24.93 -3.26
C PHE A 606 13.24 24.93 -4.75
N ILE A 607 14.25 25.70 -5.16
CA ILE A 607 14.73 25.74 -6.54
C ILE A 607 16.04 24.94 -6.58
N SER A 608 16.06 23.87 -7.38
CA SER A 608 17.26 23.09 -7.65
C SER A 608 17.78 23.34 -9.07
N ASP A 609 19.05 23.01 -9.30
CA ASP A 609 19.57 22.80 -10.66
C ASP A 609 18.69 21.75 -11.35
N GLY A 610 18.15 22.12 -12.51
CA GLY A 610 17.28 21.29 -13.32
C GLY A 610 17.97 20.77 -14.58
N THR A 611 19.28 20.97 -14.74
CA THR A 611 20.02 20.60 -15.95
C THR A 611 19.84 19.13 -16.32
N ASN A 612 19.94 18.23 -15.32
CA ASN A 612 19.81 16.79 -15.51
C ASN A 612 18.38 16.26 -15.26
N ASP A 613 17.50 17.07 -14.67
CA ASP A 613 16.11 16.67 -14.42
C ASP A 613 15.37 16.48 -15.76
N LEU A 614 14.71 15.34 -15.92
CA LEU A 614 13.84 15.04 -17.06
C LEU A 614 12.40 15.55 -16.84
N VAL A 615 12.20 16.43 -15.85
CA VAL A 615 10.90 16.97 -15.46
C VAL A 615 10.30 17.68 -16.69
N PRO A 616 9.07 17.30 -17.12
CA PRO A 616 8.48 17.85 -18.33
C PRO A 616 8.37 19.38 -18.28
N LEU A 617 8.63 20.03 -19.43
CA LEU A 617 8.39 21.46 -19.61
C LEU A 617 6.92 21.80 -19.90
N TYR A 618 6.13 20.78 -20.25
CA TYR A 618 4.73 20.86 -20.64
C TYR A 618 3.90 19.81 -19.91
N ASP A 619 2.58 20.01 -19.87
CA ASP A 619 1.66 19.11 -19.19
C ASP A 619 1.60 17.74 -19.89
N GLN A 620 1.70 16.67 -19.09
CA GLN A 620 1.58 15.29 -19.54
C GLN A 620 0.42 14.62 -18.79
N CYS A 621 -0.17 13.57 -19.37
CA CYS A 621 -1.21 12.83 -18.66
C CYS A 621 -0.61 12.08 -17.44
N GLY A 622 -1.46 11.70 -16.49
CA GLY A 622 -1.02 11.00 -15.26
C GLY A 622 -0.20 11.88 -14.29
N SER A 623 0.24 11.28 -13.18
CA SER A 623 1.17 11.91 -12.23
C SER A 623 2.59 11.42 -12.44
N THR A 624 3.48 12.30 -12.88
CA THR A 624 4.86 11.91 -13.21
C THR A 624 5.77 11.70 -12.00
N THR A 625 5.35 12.15 -10.81
CA THR A 625 6.07 11.90 -9.56
C THR A 625 5.56 10.65 -8.84
N LEU A 626 4.24 10.51 -8.68
CA LEU A 626 3.68 9.36 -7.96
C LEU A 626 3.60 8.12 -8.83
N CYS A 627 3.27 8.25 -10.12
CA CYS A 627 3.06 7.11 -11.02
C CYS A 627 4.27 6.80 -11.93
N GLY A 628 5.38 7.50 -11.75
CA GLY A 628 6.59 7.42 -12.57
C GLY A 628 6.38 7.92 -14.01
N ALA A 629 6.78 7.13 -15.00
CA ALA A 629 6.75 7.57 -16.41
C ALA A 629 5.76 6.77 -17.26
N GLU A 630 5.36 7.34 -18.40
CA GLU A 630 4.30 6.77 -19.23
C GLU A 630 4.72 5.43 -19.83
N LYS A 631 5.85 5.37 -20.54
CA LYS A 631 6.31 4.12 -21.14
C LYS A 631 7.07 3.28 -20.13
N TRP A 632 6.99 1.96 -20.29
CA TRP A 632 7.61 1.01 -19.37
C TRP A 632 9.13 1.21 -19.22
N ALA A 633 9.79 1.51 -20.34
CA ALA A 633 11.23 1.73 -20.40
C ALA A 633 11.66 3.17 -20.03
N ASP A 634 10.71 4.08 -19.83
CA ASP A 634 11.03 5.46 -19.48
C ASP A 634 11.54 5.55 -18.04
N LYS A 635 12.44 6.50 -17.81
CA LYS A 635 12.91 6.84 -16.46
C LYS A 635 11.89 7.72 -15.75
N ILE A 636 11.81 7.59 -14.42
CA ILE A 636 11.16 8.60 -13.60
C ILE A 636 11.80 9.96 -13.93
N PRO A 637 11.01 11.00 -14.22
CA PRO A 637 11.54 12.21 -14.83
C PRO A 637 12.32 13.13 -13.88
N ASP A 638 12.66 12.68 -12.68
CA ASP A 638 13.44 13.42 -11.70
C ASP A 638 14.65 12.57 -11.33
N GLU A 639 15.86 13.07 -11.57
CA GLU A 639 17.08 12.31 -11.27
C GLU A 639 17.40 12.33 -9.77
N ARG A 640 16.77 13.23 -8.99
CA ARG A 640 16.92 13.27 -7.53
C ARG A 640 16.18 12.14 -6.83
N PRO A 641 16.58 11.79 -5.59
CA PRO A 641 15.77 10.99 -4.69
C PRO A 641 14.33 11.51 -4.60
N LEU A 642 13.36 10.60 -4.59
CA LEU A 642 11.96 10.97 -4.44
C LEU A 642 11.74 11.57 -3.04
N GLY A 643 11.13 12.75 -3.00
CA GLY A 643 10.98 13.56 -1.79
C GLY A 643 12.06 14.62 -1.60
N TYR A 644 13.07 14.71 -2.47
CA TYR A 644 14.07 15.77 -2.42
C TYR A 644 13.42 17.18 -2.41
N PRO A 645 13.79 18.08 -1.48
CA PRO A 645 14.98 18.05 -0.61
C PRO A 645 14.78 17.44 0.80
N PHE A 646 13.68 16.73 1.04
CA PHE A 646 13.27 16.16 2.33
C PHE A 646 13.58 14.66 2.48
N ASP A 647 14.32 14.09 1.53
CA ASP A 647 14.74 12.68 1.54
C ASP A 647 15.85 12.39 2.57
N ARG A 648 16.42 13.42 3.21
CA ARG A 648 17.53 13.31 4.15
C ARG A 648 17.25 14.00 5.48
N PRO A 649 17.93 13.59 6.57
CA PRO A 649 17.84 14.26 7.87
C PRO A 649 18.10 15.75 7.80
N PHE A 650 17.40 16.51 8.63
CA PHE A 650 17.65 17.93 8.76
C PHE A 650 18.98 18.21 9.48
N LYS A 651 19.69 19.23 8.99
CA LYS A 651 20.85 19.79 9.67
C LYS A 651 20.41 20.33 11.03
N ASP A 652 21.13 19.94 12.08
CA ASP A 652 20.81 20.26 13.49
C ASP A 652 19.37 19.88 13.90
N GLY A 653 18.76 18.94 13.18
CA GLY A 653 17.43 18.42 13.48
C GLY A 653 16.26 19.33 13.08
N THR A 654 16.49 20.45 12.38
CA THR A 654 15.38 21.36 12.01
C THR A 654 15.39 21.80 10.54
N TYR A 655 14.19 21.98 9.98
CA TYR A 655 14.06 22.46 8.60
C TYR A 655 14.67 23.87 8.46
N GLU A 656 14.52 24.72 9.48
CA GLU A 656 15.05 26.09 9.47
C GLU A 656 16.57 26.12 9.33
N GLN A 657 17.32 25.34 10.11
CA GLN A 657 18.78 25.31 9.98
C GLN A 657 19.24 24.68 8.68
N THR A 658 18.48 23.72 8.15
CA THR A 658 18.76 23.04 6.88
C THR A 658 18.74 24.02 5.70
N PHE A 659 17.74 24.91 5.65
CA PHE A 659 17.56 25.83 4.51
C PHE A 659 18.08 27.25 4.78
N LYS A 660 18.63 27.52 5.97
CA LYS A 660 19.12 28.84 6.36
C LYS A 660 20.18 29.36 5.40
N GLY A 661 19.94 30.54 4.84
CA GLY A 661 20.89 31.25 3.99
C GLY A 661 20.96 30.77 2.54
N LEU A 662 20.15 29.77 2.15
CA LEU A 662 20.05 29.37 0.74
C LEU A 662 19.21 30.39 -0.03
N HIS A 663 19.80 31.00 -1.05
CA HIS A 663 19.12 31.98 -1.92
C HIS A 663 18.07 31.34 -2.82
N SER A 664 18.19 30.04 -3.09
CA SER A 664 17.28 29.27 -3.93
C SER A 664 16.08 28.68 -3.17
N VAL A 665 15.85 29.12 -1.92
CA VAL A 665 14.77 28.62 -1.07
C VAL A 665 13.95 29.78 -0.51
N ALA A 666 12.64 29.67 -0.62
CA ALA A 666 11.70 30.57 0.04
C ALA A 666 10.71 29.76 0.88
N ILE A 667 10.52 30.19 2.13
CA ILE A 667 9.57 29.59 3.06
C ILE A 667 8.52 30.65 3.40
N ARG A 668 7.25 30.26 3.36
CA ARG A 668 6.09 31.12 3.64
C ARG A 668 5.12 30.40 4.57
N ASP A 669 4.58 31.13 5.52
CA ASP A 669 3.48 30.64 6.36
C ASP A 669 2.17 30.71 5.58
N VAL A 670 1.43 29.60 5.58
CA VAL A 670 0.12 29.51 4.96
C VAL A 670 -0.88 28.87 5.91
N THR A 671 -2.15 29.21 5.74
CA THR A 671 -3.24 28.68 6.56
C THR A 671 -4.24 27.95 5.67
N ILE A 672 -4.61 26.72 6.04
CA ILE A 672 -5.68 26.00 5.34
C ILE A 672 -6.98 26.15 6.13
N ILE A 673 -7.99 26.73 5.50
CA ILE A 673 -9.28 27.03 6.11
C ILE A 673 -10.38 26.23 5.42
N TRP A 674 -11.10 25.44 6.22
CA TRP A 674 -12.36 24.85 5.81
C TRP A 674 -13.46 25.93 5.85
N LYS A 675 -13.92 26.35 4.68
CA LYS A 675 -15.01 27.33 4.51
C LYS A 675 -16.37 26.62 4.40
N GLU A 676 -17.38 27.24 4.99
CA GLU A 676 -18.79 26.87 4.82
C GLU A 676 -19.43 27.59 3.63
N ASP A 677 -18.93 28.78 3.29
CA ASP A 677 -19.45 29.59 2.20
C ASP A 677 -18.98 29.07 0.84
N ASP A 678 -19.87 29.14 -0.16
CA ASP A 678 -19.52 28.81 -1.53
C ASP A 678 -18.56 29.86 -2.12
N PHE A 679 -17.33 29.44 -2.37
CA PHE A 679 -16.46 30.11 -3.35
C PHE A 679 -16.82 29.67 -4.76
N SER A 680 -16.63 30.57 -5.74
CA SER A 680 -16.82 30.27 -7.17
C SER A 680 -15.94 29.09 -7.58
N GLU A 681 -16.57 28.07 -8.16
CA GLU A 681 -15.88 26.90 -8.70
C GLU A 681 -15.62 27.12 -10.19
N PHE A 682 -14.34 27.15 -10.56
CA PHE A 682 -13.78 27.26 -11.92
C PHE A 682 -14.04 28.57 -12.66
#